data_AF-A0A452G162-F1
#
_entry.id   AF-A0A452G162-F1
#
_cell.length_a   1.000
_cell.length_b   1.000
_cell.length_c   1.000
_cell.angle_alpha   90.00
_cell.angle_beta   90.00
_cell.angle_gamma   90.00
#
_symmetry.space_group_name_H-M   'P 1'
#
loop_
_entity.id
_entity.type
_entity.pdbx_description
1 polymer ?
#
loop_
_entity_poly.entity_id
_entity_poly.type
_entity_poly.pdbx_seq_one_letter_code
_entity_poly.pdbx_strand_id
1 'polypeptide(L)'
;MCMSPYSETLECAISLEWILSATAGRATHGDTHRHTPTLSGGEGQQQVPALRLPLAAGWLPPCGEGLFGGQHCPQIPTPSTHPEAQDQASPLHRELSAQNAEGLSFRAIGFRTAMTGRARVHARGRRRDTPPPEPAQPEAVRGRPVPPVPRTDPPLSFADLVRRGTAAAQQPRQIQPRLQSLTGVRHVAEAGPPAGAEATSQPSEELQQASGSQGSLLRKRRDVGRDFQDFVVNTRQNLVHVRESTKGTQGRPVMLLSNHVRLKSHSQRHLYKYNVIYTPDIEDGSKREALLSELEKLLGNRCIYDGNSLLLPHSLGETKKEVVSKLKNEPVKITFELSRELQTTSPDCLRYYNILFRRMLQKMDLDQIGRNYYNKNKKTEFNEYRLEIWPGYVTSILPYETGLTLCADVSHKLLRMETAYDLISHTREKTRGEDAKEKILRKLVGSSVLTKYNNRTYRVDDIIWEMSPSSTFTKSDGSEISFVDYYKERYGTVVTTLNQPLLITKGKWKKSRQDTPHQPIMLVPELCHLTGLTDDMRKDSRMMGDLSTHTRMDPDRRQHKLLTFMDSLRKNNTVQKELRDWNLELEEGFLSLSGRTLQDVRIHQGRRVFDNHKADWSKNTREVPLLRAVSLDHWLIVYTKGNYETALTLQQNLQRVTPRMGITVRNAKLLEAADTVQSYIRTLEKHASQKTQMVLCLLPTDNKEIYDGIKRYLCINYPIPSQCVLKRTLDRPKTPVTIATKIALQMNCKLGGALWKVDIGLQNAMFIGIDCFHDIERRRKSVAGFVASIDPDLTRWFSECIIQQSGQELVKGLTTCLYTALKLWCEQNSSPPHSIIVYRDGVGDGQLQALIDQEVKQMETYLENAYRGQKVRLTFIVVKKRINTRFFIEKDGGRLNNPSPGTVIDLKVTRTEWYDFFIVSQSVREGTGTVTPTHYNVIHDTLYLSPDAVQGLTYRLCHMYYNFSGIIRVPAPCHYAHKLAYLVGQSLHQQPHESLSKSLFYL
;
A
#
# COMPACT_ATOMS: atom_id res chain seq x y z
N MET A 1 0.49 45.19 28.29
CA MET A 1 0.98 46.59 28.34
C MET A 1 2.00 46.77 27.22
N CYS A 2 2.12 47.99 26.67
CA CYS A 2 3.12 48.57 25.75
C CYS A 2 3.85 47.62 24.75
N MET A 3 3.69 47.68 23.42
CA MET A 3 3.89 48.76 22.43
C MET A 3 5.35 49.02 21.98
N SER A 4 5.67 48.55 20.75
CA SER A 4 6.18 49.34 19.58
C SER A 4 7.61 49.98 19.59
N PRO A 5 8.16 50.46 18.44
CA PRO A 5 8.50 49.71 17.19
C PRO A 5 9.82 50.23 16.50
N TYR A 6 9.87 50.23 15.14
CA TYR A 6 10.91 50.70 14.18
C TYR A 6 12.04 49.68 13.87
N SER A 7 12.42 49.26 12.63
CA SER A 7 12.54 49.79 11.23
C SER A 7 14.02 50.11 10.87
N GLU A 8 14.53 50.13 9.63
CA GLU A 8 14.05 49.78 8.26
C GLU A 8 15.26 49.55 7.29
N THR A 9 15.02 49.29 5.98
CA THR A 9 15.93 49.49 4.80
C THR A 9 17.31 48.77 4.71
N LEU A 10 17.96 48.54 3.53
CA LEU A 10 17.50 48.15 2.17
C LEU A 10 18.67 47.56 1.30
N GLU A 11 18.33 46.74 0.29
CA GLU A 11 18.96 46.51 -1.05
C GLU A 11 20.46 46.19 -1.36
N CYS A 12 20.64 45.07 -2.10
CA CYS A 12 21.33 44.84 -3.40
C CYS A 12 22.73 45.38 -3.80
N ALA A 13 23.67 44.46 -4.13
CA ALA A 13 24.54 44.38 -5.35
C ALA A 13 25.53 43.17 -5.19
N ILE A 14 25.66 42.14 -6.05
CA ILE A 14 26.03 41.99 -7.49
C ILE A 14 27.55 41.70 -7.71
N SER A 15 27.82 40.71 -8.59
CA SER A 15 29.13 40.22 -9.10
C SER A 15 30.01 39.40 -8.12
N LEU A 16 30.67 38.27 -8.47
CA LEU A 16 31.42 37.82 -9.68
C LEU A 16 32.80 38.52 -9.80
N GLU A 17 33.95 37.87 -10.06
CA GLU A 17 34.28 36.45 -10.27
C GLU A 17 35.79 36.17 -10.08
N TRP A 18 36.17 34.92 -9.75
CA TRP A 18 37.46 34.24 -10.10
C TRP A 18 38.77 34.87 -9.50
N ILE A 19 39.97 34.25 -9.49
CA ILE A 19 40.47 32.96 -10.02
C ILE A 19 41.59 32.34 -9.12
N LEU A 20 41.82 31.02 -9.27
CA LEU A 20 43.02 30.18 -9.00
C LEU A 20 44.17 30.64 -8.05
N SER A 21 44.51 29.72 -7.11
CA SER A 21 45.83 29.03 -6.96
C SER A 21 47.13 29.85 -6.78
N ALA A 22 48.18 29.39 -6.07
CA ALA A 22 48.55 28.02 -5.69
C ALA A 22 49.61 27.99 -4.56
N THR A 23 49.78 26.82 -3.90
CA THR A 23 51.03 26.36 -3.24
C THR A 23 51.63 27.22 -2.10
N ALA A 24 52.59 26.75 -1.28
CA ALA A 24 52.78 25.45 -0.64
C ALA A 24 53.83 25.62 0.48
N GLY A 25 53.73 24.90 1.60
CA GLY A 25 54.77 24.94 2.64
C GLY A 25 54.41 24.16 3.91
N ARG A 26 55.29 23.26 4.33
CA ARG A 26 55.20 22.54 5.62
C ARG A 26 56.24 23.10 6.60
N ALA A 27 55.81 23.44 7.82
CA ALA A 27 56.57 23.29 9.06
C ALA A 27 55.54 23.31 10.22
N THR A 28 55.26 22.26 11.00
CA THR A 28 56.06 21.36 11.88
C THR A 28 56.49 21.99 13.21
N HIS A 29 55.76 21.62 14.28
CA HIS A 29 56.12 21.71 15.72
C HIS A 29 56.42 23.12 16.30
N GLY A 30 56.24 23.36 17.60
CA GLY A 30 55.74 22.47 18.67
C GLY A 30 55.65 23.21 20.01
N ASP A 31 55.31 22.47 21.07
CA ASP A 31 55.51 22.78 22.49
C ASP A 31 54.96 24.10 23.06
N THR A 32 53.82 24.07 23.75
CA THR A 32 53.65 23.72 25.18
C THR A 32 54.29 24.70 26.17
N HIS A 33 53.46 25.26 27.07
CA HIS A 33 53.79 25.36 28.49
C HIS A 33 52.54 25.55 29.36
N ARG A 34 52.60 25.08 30.61
CA ARG A 34 51.64 25.42 31.67
C ARG A 34 52.04 26.75 32.32
N HIS A 35 51.09 27.48 32.91
CA HIS A 35 51.00 27.66 34.37
C HIS A 35 49.81 28.55 34.78
N THR A 36 49.22 28.27 35.95
CA THR A 36 48.31 29.17 36.70
C THR A 36 49.12 30.04 37.68
N PRO A 37 48.55 31.16 38.14
CA PRO A 37 48.16 31.19 39.55
C PRO A 37 46.84 31.93 39.89
N THR A 38 46.53 31.88 41.19
CA THR A 38 45.42 32.43 42.02
C THR A 38 45.41 33.99 42.10
N LEU A 39 44.52 34.72 42.81
CA LEU A 39 43.75 34.46 44.07
C LEU A 39 42.64 35.53 44.33
N SER A 40 41.65 35.22 45.19
CA SER A 40 40.71 36.12 45.93
C SER A 40 39.64 36.93 45.14
N GLY A 41 38.48 37.32 45.71
CA GLY A 41 37.84 37.00 47.00
C GLY A 41 36.62 37.91 47.30
N GLY A 42 35.64 37.46 48.12
CA GLY A 42 34.50 38.30 48.58
C GLY A 42 33.24 37.50 49.01
N GLU A 43 32.53 37.96 50.05
CA GLU A 43 31.39 37.26 50.70
C GLU A 43 30.05 38.03 50.62
N GLY A 44 28.93 37.35 50.94
CA GLY A 44 27.63 37.98 51.20
C GLY A 44 26.51 36.98 51.54
N GLN A 45 25.81 37.17 52.67
CA GLN A 45 24.68 36.35 53.14
C GLN A 45 23.39 37.17 53.28
N GLN A 46 22.20 36.58 53.01
CA GLN A 46 20.96 36.83 53.77
C GLN A 46 19.83 35.81 53.47
N GLN A 47 18.66 35.94 54.13
CA GLN A 47 17.86 34.84 54.67
C GLN A 47 16.55 34.46 53.93
N VAL A 48 16.24 33.13 53.88
CA VAL A 48 15.05 32.40 54.43
C VAL A 48 13.74 33.23 54.63
N PRO A 49 12.52 32.79 54.18
CA PRO A 49 11.89 31.45 54.43
C PRO A 49 11.23 30.77 53.20
N ALA A 50 10.87 29.47 53.14
CA ALA A 50 10.61 28.36 54.08
C ALA A 50 9.14 28.10 54.49
N LEU A 51 8.56 26.97 54.02
CA LEU A 51 7.33 26.33 54.53
C LEU A 51 7.36 24.80 54.27
N ARG A 52 6.63 24.01 55.08
CA ARG A 52 6.73 22.53 55.21
C ARG A 52 5.64 21.78 54.42
N LEU A 53 5.71 20.47 54.16
CA LEU A 53 5.39 19.30 55.05
C LEU A 53 5.50 17.98 54.22
N PRO A 54 5.46 16.75 54.80
CA PRO A 54 6.00 16.24 56.08
C PRO A 54 6.84 14.93 55.92
N LEU A 55 7.16 14.22 57.01
CA LEU A 55 8.06 13.02 57.08
C LEU A 55 7.45 11.81 57.82
N ALA A 56 7.84 10.59 57.42
CA ALA A 56 8.00 9.34 58.21
C ALA A 56 8.61 8.25 57.27
N ALA A 57 9.65 7.44 57.52
CA ALA A 57 10.37 6.91 58.71
C ALA A 57 9.61 5.79 59.48
N GLY A 58 10.16 4.61 59.84
CA GLY A 58 11.47 3.94 59.57
C GLY A 58 11.27 2.48 59.06
N TRP A 59 12.16 1.48 59.20
CA TRP A 59 13.25 1.18 60.16
C TRP A 59 14.36 0.28 59.53
N LEU A 60 15.50 0.13 60.25
CA LEU A 60 16.62 -0.84 60.10
C LEU A 60 16.87 -1.48 61.51
N PRO A 61 17.88 -2.35 61.82
CA PRO A 61 18.96 -3.01 61.04
C PRO A 61 18.88 -4.57 61.27
N PRO A 62 19.93 -5.42 61.43
CA PRO A 62 21.38 -5.36 61.10
C PRO A 62 21.95 -6.57 60.31
N CYS A 63 23.27 -6.55 60.07
CA CYS A 63 24.06 -7.69 59.57
C CYS A 63 24.68 -8.51 60.73
N GLY A 64 25.26 -9.67 60.41
CA GLY A 64 26.10 -10.50 61.30
C GLY A 64 27.14 -11.29 60.49
N GLU A 65 28.27 -11.63 61.12
CA GLU A 65 29.49 -12.12 60.44
C GLU A 65 29.65 -13.65 60.41
N GLY A 66 30.55 -14.15 59.56
CA GLY A 66 30.98 -15.56 59.53
C GLY A 66 32.22 -15.76 58.66
N LEU A 67 33.25 -16.44 59.19
CA LEU A 67 34.60 -16.58 58.60
C LEU A 67 34.90 -18.03 58.13
N PHE A 68 36.05 -18.17 57.45
CA PHE A 68 36.65 -19.40 56.88
C PHE A 68 35.92 -20.01 55.66
N GLY A 69 36.60 -20.45 54.60
CA GLY A 69 38.03 -20.30 54.24
C GLY A 69 38.46 -21.24 53.09
N GLY A 70 39.56 -20.93 52.38
CA GLY A 70 40.29 -21.91 51.56
C GLY A 70 40.48 -21.59 50.06
N GLN A 71 41.75 -21.37 49.70
CA GLN A 71 42.47 -21.63 48.43
C GLN A 71 41.71 -22.38 47.30
N HIS A 72 41.81 -22.05 46.01
CA HIS A 72 43.05 -21.90 45.22
C HIS A 72 42.84 -21.16 43.87
N CYS A 73 43.92 -20.66 43.27
CA CYS A 73 44.04 -20.32 41.84
C CYS A 73 45.20 -21.17 41.23
N PRO A 74 45.33 -21.36 39.88
CA PRO A 74 45.98 -20.32 39.06
C PRO A 74 45.61 -20.21 37.54
N GLN A 75 45.55 -18.96 37.07
CA GLN A 75 46.20 -18.42 35.84
C GLN A 75 45.82 -18.89 34.39
N ILE A 76 46.48 -18.23 33.43
CA ILE A 76 46.17 -18.05 31.98
C ILE A 76 47.39 -18.54 31.17
N PRO A 77 47.27 -18.80 29.85
CA PRO A 77 48.17 -18.08 28.93
C PRO A 77 47.51 -17.59 27.62
N THR A 78 48.14 -16.60 26.99
CA THR A 78 47.85 -16.08 25.63
C THR A 78 49.18 -16.02 24.81
N PRO A 79 49.35 -15.31 23.67
CA PRO A 79 49.44 -16.00 22.38
C PRO A 79 50.69 -15.67 21.52
N SER A 80 50.97 -16.49 20.50
CA SER A 80 51.73 -16.20 19.25
C SER A 80 51.81 -17.51 18.40
N THR A 81 52.25 -17.58 17.14
CA THR A 81 52.85 -16.65 16.15
C THR A 81 52.22 -16.79 14.74
N HIS A 82 52.49 -15.84 13.84
CA HIS A 82 52.44 -15.98 12.37
C HIS A 82 53.74 -16.70 11.83
N PRO A 83 53.95 -17.06 10.54
CA PRO A 83 53.58 -16.31 9.31
C PRO A 83 53.20 -17.15 8.04
N GLU A 84 53.04 -16.43 6.91
CA GLU A 84 53.45 -16.69 5.49
C GLU A 84 53.55 -18.14 4.92
N ALA A 85 53.37 -18.41 3.60
CA ALA A 85 53.44 -17.53 2.42
C ALA A 85 52.47 -17.95 1.27
N GLN A 86 52.79 -17.53 0.03
CA GLN A 86 52.17 -17.83 -1.27
C GLN A 86 52.23 -19.36 -1.64
N ASP A 87 51.66 -19.91 -2.72
CA ASP A 87 51.46 -19.33 -4.06
C ASP A 87 50.47 -20.10 -5.00
N GLN A 88 50.14 -19.45 -6.12
CA GLN A 88 49.81 -19.92 -7.49
C GLN A 88 49.01 -21.21 -7.84
N ALA A 89 48.13 -21.01 -8.84
CA ALA A 89 47.83 -21.86 -10.02
C ALA A 89 46.91 -23.11 -9.96
N SER A 90 45.88 -23.06 -10.82
CA SER A 90 45.16 -24.19 -11.46
C SER A 90 45.92 -24.68 -12.72
N PRO A 91 45.39 -25.58 -13.60
CA PRO A 91 44.23 -26.49 -13.51
C PRO A 91 44.53 -27.94 -13.98
N LEU A 92 43.54 -28.85 -13.95
CA LEU A 92 43.05 -29.67 -15.10
C LEU A 92 42.31 -30.97 -14.72
N HIS A 93 41.45 -31.38 -15.66
CA HIS A 93 40.59 -32.57 -15.67
C HIS A 93 41.30 -33.91 -15.45
N ARG A 94 40.60 -34.85 -14.79
CA ARG A 94 40.05 -36.02 -15.50
C ARG A 94 38.82 -36.62 -14.82
N GLU A 95 38.04 -37.35 -15.61
CA GLU A 95 36.80 -38.01 -15.21
C GLU A 95 37.07 -39.39 -14.57
N LEU A 96 36.16 -39.86 -13.71
CA LEU A 96 35.67 -41.23 -13.78
C LEU A 96 34.28 -41.34 -13.14
N SER A 97 33.58 -42.45 -13.43
CA SER A 97 32.12 -42.52 -13.39
C SER A 97 31.51 -43.12 -12.12
N ALA A 98 30.38 -42.52 -11.73
CA ALA A 98 29.27 -43.00 -10.90
C ALA A 98 29.23 -44.48 -10.44
N GLN A 99 28.70 -44.68 -9.22
CA GLN A 99 27.39 -45.33 -9.06
C GLN A 99 26.67 -45.03 -7.72
N ASN A 100 25.35 -44.86 -7.81
CA ASN A 100 24.28 -45.17 -6.84
C ASN A 100 24.37 -44.76 -5.36
N ALA A 101 23.54 -43.77 -4.98
CA ALA A 101 22.83 -43.73 -3.69
C ALA A 101 21.43 -43.11 -3.89
N GLU A 102 20.41 -43.65 -3.20
CA GLU A 102 18.99 -43.46 -3.54
C GLU A 102 18.38 -42.09 -3.14
N GLY A 103 17.31 -41.68 -3.84
CA GLY A 103 16.71 -40.35 -3.69
C GLY A 103 15.52 -40.27 -2.73
N LEU A 104 15.60 -39.41 -1.70
CA LEU A 104 14.51 -39.15 -0.75
C LEU A 104 13.81 -37.78 -1.00
N SER A 105 12.74 -37.80 -1.78
CA SER A 105 11.98 -36.61 -2.20
C SER A 105 11.03 -36.06 -1.11
N PHE A 106 11.57 -35.35 -0.12
CA PHE A 106 10.78 -34.77 0.98
C PHE A 106 10.13 -33.42 0.65
N ARG A 107 8.80 -33.44 0.49
CA ARG A 107 7.94 -32.29 0.20
C ARG A 107 7.95 -31.24 1.32
N ALA A 108 8.60 -30.09 1.10
CA ALA A 108 8.38 -28.86 1.88
C ALA A 108 7.11 -28.12 1.40
N ILE A 109 6.31 -27.56 2.33
CA ILE A 109 4.98 -26.98 2.03
C ILE A 109 4.84 -25.57 2.62
N GLY A 110 5.27 -24.56 1.86
CA GLY A 110 5.03 -23.15 2.17
C GLY A 110 3.63 -22.69 1.76
N PHE A 111 2.93 -21.94 2.63
CA PHE A 111 1.60 -21.38 2.36
C PHE A 111 1.54 -19.86 2.55
N ARG A 112 1.55 -19.18 1.39
CA ARG A 112 0.99 -17.88 1.00
C ARG A 112 0.26 -17.04 2.06
N THR A 113 0.57 -15.74 2.03
CA THR A 113 -0.35 -14.67 2.45
C THR A 113 -1.60 -14.60 1.59
N ALA A 114 -2.69 -14.12 2.20
CA ALA A 114 -3.96 -13.74 1.57
C ALA A 114 -4.08 -12.19 1.57
N MET A 115 -4.83 -11.50 0.71
CA MET A 115 -6.23 -11.72 0.29
C MET A 115 -6.59 -13.08 -0.32
N THR A 116 -7.82 -13.50 -0.02
CA THR A 116 -8.21 -14.90 0.17
C THR A 116 -8.78 -15.56 -1.06
N GLY A 117 -8.21 -16.71 -1.47
CA GLY A 117 -8.81 -17.60 -2.47
C GLY A 117 -7.78 -18.49 -3.16
N ARG A 118 -7.64 -19.75 -2.71
CA ARG A 118 -7.23 -20.93 -3.53
C ARG A 118 -7.57 -22.25 -2.83
N ALA A 119 -8.20 -23.13 -3.61
CA ALA A 119 -8.46 -24.54 -3.33
C ALA A 119 -7.46 -25.42 -4.12
N ARG A 120 -7.76 -26.71 -4.27
CA ARG A 120 -6.82 -27.73 -4.77
C ARG A 120 -7.29 -28.39 -6.07
N VAL A 121 -6.33 -28.92 -6.81
CA VAL A 121 -6.51 -29.82 -7.97
C VAL A 121 -6.78 -31.24 -7.48
N HIS A 122 -7.71 -31.94 -8.15
CA HIS A 122 -7.87 -33.41 -8.04
C HIS A 122 -6.96 -34.13 -9.04
N ALA A 123 -6.48 -35.31 -8.66
CA ALA A 123 -5.78 -36.21 -9.57
C ALA A 123 -6.74 -37.24 -10.19
N ARG A 124 -6.54 -37.55 -11.47
CA ARG A 124 -6.90 -38.84 -12.08
C ARG A 124 -5.61 -39.45 -12.65
N GLY A 125 -5.43 -40.75 -12.49
CA GLY A 125 -4.20 -41.45 -12.88
C GLY A 125 -4.13 -41.76 -14.38
N ARG A 126 -2.92 -42.09 -14.85
CA ARG A 126 -2.71 -42.87 -16.09
C ARG A 126 -2.26 -44.28 -15.71
N ARG A 127 -2.73 -45.28 -16.45
CA ARG A 127 -2.10 -46.62 -16.52
C ARG A 127 -1.11 -46.67 -17.70
N ARG A 128 -0.34 -47.75 -17.75
CA ARG A 128 0.76 -48.03 -18.69
C ARG A 128 0.28 -48.34 -20.11
N ASP A 129 1.08 -47.87 -21.07
CA ASP A 129 1.80 -48.62 -22.12
C ASP A 129 1.09 -49.77 -22.88
N THR A 130 1.20 -49.73 -24.22
CA THR A 130 0.62 -50.66 -25.20
C THR A 130 1.63 -51.65 -25.80
N PRO A 131 1.29 -52.94 -25.94
CA PRO A 131 1.97 -53.90 -26.84
C PRO A 131 1.51 -53.81 -28.32
N PRO A 132 2.13 -54.57 -29.26
CA PRO A 132 1.85 -54.54 -30.71
C PRO A 132 0.57 -55.33 -31.16
N PRO A 133 0.18 -55.32 -32.47
CA PRO A 133 -1.23 -55.45 -32.88
C PRO A 133 -1.67 -56.78 -33.56
N GLU A 134 -2.97 -56.81 -33.91
CA GLU A 134 -3.69 -57.72 -34.83
C GLU A 134 -4.04 -59.16 -34.38
N PRO A 135 -5.13 -59.78 -34.92
CA PRO A 135 -6.39 -59.19 -35.46
C PRO A 135 -7.68 -59.92 -34.97
N ALA A 136 -8.81 -59.63 -35.65
CA ALA A 136 -10.09 -60.37 -35.71
C ALA A 136 -11.29 -59.94 -34.80
N GLN A 137 -12.47 -60.05 -35.43
CA GLN A 137 -13.85 -59.95 -34.92
C GLN A 137 -14.40 -61.40 -34.70
N PRO A 138 -15.65 -61.69 -34.19
CA PRO A 138 -16.85 -60.84 -34.20
C PRO A 138 -17.87 -60.92 -33.03
N GLU A 139 -18.85 -60.01 -33.13
CA GLU A 139 -20.31 -60.10 -32.83
C GLU A 139 -20.94 -60.64 -31.51
N ALA A 140 -21.89 -59.82 -31.02
CA ALA A 140 -23.26 -60.13 -30.56
C ALA A 140 -23.55 -61.01 -29.33
N VAL A 141 -24.46 -60.55 -28.46
CA VAL A 141 -25.92 -60.91 -28.46
C VAL A 141 -26.67 -60.09 -27.38
N ARG A 142 -28.00 -59.95 -27.51
CA ARG A 142 -28.89 -59.22 -26.57
C ARG A 142 -29.40 -60.12 -25.43
N GLY A 143 -29.62 -59.53 -24.24
CA GLY A 143 -30.45 -60.10 -23.18
C GLY A 143 -31.34 -59.03 -22.51
N ARG A 144 -32.57 -59.38 -22.09
CA ARG A 144 -33.57 -58.46 -21.49
C ARG A 144 -34.22 -59.08 -20.22
N PRO A 145 -35.04 -58.33 -19.44
CA PRO A 145 -35.18 -58.55 -17.97
C PRO A 145 -36.50 -59.20 -17.50
N VAL A 146 -36.57 -59.52 -16.20
CA VAL A 146 -37.82 -59.85 -15.44
C VAL A 146 -37.79 -59.21 -14.01
N PRO A 147 -38.92 -58.70 -13.45
CA PRO A 147 -39.07 -58.14 -12.08
C PRO A 147 -40.12 -58.94 -11.21
N PRO A 148 -40.90 -58.42 -10.21
CA PRO A 148 -40.67 -57.60 -8.98
C PRO A 148 -41.36 -58.19 -7.66
N VAL A 149 -41.58 -57.37 -6.59
CA VAL A 149 -42.64 -57.45 -5.50
C VAL A 149 -42.33 -58.33 -4.23
N PRO A 150 -42.85 -58.13 -2.96
CA PRO A 150 -43.27 -56.95 -2.14
C PRO A 150 -42.76 -56.84 -0.64
N ARG A 151 -43.00 -55.66 -0.03
CA ARG A 151 -43.31 -55.21 1.38
C ARG A 151 -43.38 -56.14 2.63
N THR A 152 -43.04 -55.56 3.81
CA THR A 152 -43.82 -55.63 5.11
C THR A 152 -43.41 -54.56 6.17
N ASP A 153 -44.32 -54.28 7.14
CA ASP A 153 -44.28 -53.38 8.34
C ASP A 153 -45.36 -53.90 9.35
N PRO A 154 -45.56 -53.44 10.62
CA PRO A 154 -44.79 -52.61 11.57
C PRO A 154 -44.50 -53.40 12.91
N PRO A 155 -44.48 -52.87 14.18
CA PRO A 155 -45.62 -52.22 14.90
C PRO A 155 -45.25 -51.05 15.88
N LEU A 156 -46.25 -50.55 16.62
CA LEU A 156 -46.17 -49.57 17.73
C LEU A 156 -46.78 -50.16 19.04
N SER A 157 -46.63 -49.47 20.18
CA SER A 157 -47.38 -49.76 21.42
C SER A 157 -47.95 -48.47 22.07
N PHE A 158 -49.02 -48.61 22.86
CA PHE A 158 -49.82 -47.49 23.39
C PHE A 158 -50.61 -47.92 24.65
N ALA A 159 -50.43 -47.21 25.77
CA ALA A 159 -51.16 -47.30 27.06
C ALA A 159 -50.38 -46.47 28.12
N ASP A 160 -50.93 -45.86 29.18
CA ASP A 160 -52.28 -45.33 29.51
C ASP A 160 -52.13 -44.58 30.87
N LEU A 161 -53.01 -43.72 31.44
CA LEU A 161 -54.28 -43.06 31.08
C LEU A 161 -54.43 -41.81 32.02
N VAL A 162 -55.60 -41.14 32.07
CA VAL A 162 -56.13 -40.33 33.20
C VAL A 162 -55.45 -38.96 33.46
N ARG A 163 -56.16 -37.80 33.54
CA ARG A 163 -57.59 -37.48 33.33
C ARG A 163 -57.81 -35.99 32.95
N ARG A 164 -58.75 -35.78 32.00
CA ARG A 164 -59.81 -34.73 31.91
C ARG A 164 -59.58 -33.29 32.44
N GLY A 165 -60.01 -32.31 31.61
CA GLY A 165 -60.93 -31.26 32.11
C GLY A 165 -61.03 -29.93 31.34
N THR A 166 -61.95 -29.84 30.36
CA THR A 166 -62.93 -28.74 30.08
C THR A 166 -62.66 -27.26 30.47
N ALA A 167 -63.13 -26.21 29.75
CA ALA A 167 -63.72 -26.11 28.41
C ALA A 167 -63.96 -24.63 27.97
N ALA A 168 -63.88 -24.39 26.65
CA ALA A 168 -64.73 -23.50 25.83
C ALA A 168 -64.78 -21.94 25.93
N ALA A 169 -65.06 -21.36 24.75
CA ALA A 169 -65.91 -20.19 24.45
C ALA A 169 -65.30 -18.80 24.07
N GLN A 170 -65.49 -18.47 22.79
CA GLN A 170 -65.97 -17.19 22.23
C GLN A 170 -65.04 -15.96 22.02
N GLN A 171 -65.12 -15.44 20.79
CA GLN A 171 -64.88 -14.06 20.31
C GLN A 171 -66.20 -13.24 20.48
N PRO A 172 -66.28 -11.88 20.33
CA PRO A 172 -65.43 -11.04 19.46
C PRO A 172 -65.10 -9.56 19.84
N ARG A 173 -64.17 -8.99 19.06
CA ARG A 173 -63.98 -7.58 18.60
C ARG A 173 -64.13 -6.34 19.54
N GLN A 174 -63.03 -5.56 19.48
CA GLN A 174 -62.94 -4.07 19.35
C GLN A 174 -63.06 -3.16 20.60
N ILE A 175 -62.58 -1.92 20.36
CA ILE A 175 -62.71 -0.66 21.13
C ILE A 175 -61.60 -0.35 22.18
N GLN A 176 -60.91 0.78 21.92
CA GLN A 176 -60.05 1.60 22.81
C GLN A 176 -60.91 2.75 23.42
N PRO A 177 -60.47 3.60 24.39
CA PRO A 177 -59.09 3.93 24.82
C PRO A 177 -58.88 4.14 26.35
N ARG A 178 -57.66 4.60 26.76
CA ARG A 178 -57.30 5.59 27.84
C ARG A 178 -57.92 5.44 29.28
N LEU A 179 -57.42 6.04 30.38
CA LEU A 179 -56.76 7.34 30.60
C LEU A 179 -56.09 7.41 32.02
N GLN A 180 -55.07 8.28 32.22
CA GLN A 180 -54.64 8.95 33.49
C GLN A 180 -54.19 8.11 34.72
N SER A 181 -53.55 8.66 35.79
CA SER A 181 -52.49 9.71 35.94
C SER A 181 -52.05 9.86 37.43
N LEU A 182 -51.29 10.95 37.73
CA LEU A 182 -50.82 11.51 39.03
C LEU A 182 -49.42 11.02 39.48
N THR A 183 -48.34 11.81 39.69
CA THR A 183 -48.01 13.25 40.00
C THR A 183 -47.93 13.60 41.50
N GLY A 184 -47.18 14.62 41.94
CA GLY A 184 -46.24 15.54 41.22
C GLY A 184 -44.83 15.48 41.84
N VAL A 185 -44.12 16.54 42.26
CA VAL A 185 -44.22 18.04 42.27
C VAL A 185 -42.74 18.49 42.50
N ARG A 186 -42.09 19.59 42.05
CA ARG A 186 -42.33 20.98 41.54
C ARG A 186 -41.17 21.28 40.51
N HIS A 187 -41.03 22.30 39.64
CA HIS A 187 -41.31 23.76 39.57
C HIS A 187 -40.59 24.60 40.66
N VAL A 188 -39.93 25.74 40.41
CA VAL A 188 -39.88 26.74 39.30
C VAL A 188 -38.43 27.33 39.23
N ALA A 189 -37.97 28.11 38.25
CA ALA A 189 -38.55 28.65 37.00
C ALA A 189 -37.48 28.72 35.86
N GLU A 190 -37.73 28.78 34.54
CA GLU A 190 -38.96 28.89 33.71
C GLU A 190 -39.29 30.32 33.19
N ALA A 191 -38.74 30.71 32.02
CA ALA A 191 -39.08 31.92 31.21
C ALA A 191 -39.05 31.60 29.69
N GLY A 192 -39.89 32.22 28.84
CA GLY A 192 -40.31 31.66 27.54
C GLY A 192 -40.47 32.59 26.31
N PRO A 193 -41.13 32.10 25.22
CA PRO A 193 -41.15 32.69 23.85
C PRO A 193 -42.43 33.50 23.52
N PRO A 194 -42.64 33.93 22.25
CA PRO A 194 -43.76 33.35 21.46
C PRO A 194 -43.56 33.24 19.92
N ALA A 195 -44.65 32.90 19.20
CA ALA A 195 -44.86 32.69 17.74
C ALA A 195 -44.76 33.99 16.88
N GLY A 196 -44.91 34.04 15.54
CA GLY A 196 -45.18 33.02 14.48
C GLY A 196 -46.40 33.38 13.58
N ALA A 197 -46.25 33.43 12.24
CA ALA A 197 -47.33 33.71 11.26
C ALA A 197 -46.94 33.32 9.80
N GLU A 198 -47.92 33.32 8.87
CA GLU A 198 -47.79 33.06 7.42
C GLU A 198 -47.91 34.35 6.57
N ALA A 199 -47.30 34.42 5.37
CA ALA A 199 -47.73 35.25 4.24
C ALA A 199 -46.92 34.97 2.94
N THR A 200 -47.52 35.26 1.77
CA THR A 200 -46.89 35.21 0.44
C THR A 200 -46.87 36.57 -0.26
N SER A 201 -45.73 37.03 -0.79
CA SER A 201 -45.66 38.00 -1.92
C SER A 201 -44.23 38.29 -2.42
N GLN A 202 -44.15 38.70 -3.70
CA GLN A 202 -43.08 39.52 -4.33
C GLN A 202 -43.60 40.97 -4.43
N PRO A 203 -42.85 42.05 -4.82
CA PRO A 203 -41.64 42.08 -5.68
C PRO A 203 -40.62 43.23 -5.36
N SER A 204 -39.93 43.71 -6.41
CA SER A 204 -39.29 45.03 -6.63
C SER A 204 -37.91 45.37 -6.01
N GLU A 205 -36.92 45.35 -6.90
CA GLU A 205 -35.88 46.36 -7.24
C GLU A 205 -35.70 47.66 -6.42
N GLU A 206 -34.42 48.10 -6.37
CA GLU A 206 -33.85 49.47 -6.33
C GLU A 206 -34.49 50.57 -5.42
N LEU A 207 -33.76 51.49 -4.77
CA LEU A 207 -32.57 52.19 -5.23
C LEU A 207 -31.92 52.96 -4.05
N GLN A 208 -30.59 52.96 -3.91
CA GLN A 208 -29.88 54.03 -3.19
C GLN A 208 -28.46 54.25 -3.71
N GLN A 209 -28.34 55.21 -4.63
CA GLN A 209 -27.10 55.94 -4.92
C GLN A 209 -26.85 56.93 -3.75
N ALA A 210 -25.68 57.53 -3.51
CA ALA A 210 -24.60 57.87 -4.43
C ALA A 210 -23.25 58.09 -3.70
N SER A 211 -22.25 58.57 -4.45
CA SER A 211 -20.87 58.93 -4.04
C SER A 211 -19.93 57.76 -3.71
N GLY A 212 -18.66 57.75 -4.15
CA GLY A 212 -18.06 58.70 -5.08
C GLY A 212 -16.57 58.47 -5.36
N SER A 213 -16.27 57.95 -6.55
CA SER A 213 -15.04 58.21 -7.33
C SER A 213 -13.69 58.40 -6.62
N GLN A 214 -12.88 57.33 -6.58
CA GLN A 214 -11.59 57.34 -7.31
C GLN A 214 -11.07 55.91 -7.53
N GLY A 215 -11.25 55.40 -8.75
CA GLY A 215 -10.78 54.08 -9.16
C GLY A 215 -9.99 54.15 -10.47
N SER A 216 -8.67 54.22 -10.38
CA SER A 216 -7.75 54.02 -11.51
C SER A 216 -6.39 53.55 -11.03
N LEU A 217 -5.57 53.01 -11.94
CA LEU A 217 -4.16 52.65 -11.75
C LEU A 217 -3.84 51.71 -10.57
N LEU A 218 -4.14 50.42 -10.71
CA LEU A 218 -3.15 49.32 -10.54
C LEU A 218 -3.76 47.94 -10.83
N ARG A 219 -4.18 47.71 -12.07
CA ARG A 219 -4.59 46.39 -12.57
C ARG A 219 -3.35 45.48 -12.73
N LYS A 220 -2.81 44.97 -11.62
CA LYS A 220 -1.67 44.02 -11.63
C LYS A 220 -1.95 42.91 -12.64
N ARG A 221 -0.96 42.65 -13.51
CA ARG A 221 -1.03 41.56 -14.50
C ARG A 221 -1.31 40.25 -13.76
N ARG A 222 -2.19 39.41 -14.31
CA ARG A 222 -2.31 38.02 -13.87
C ARG A 222 -1.07 37.29 -14.34
N ASP A 223 -0.32 36.67 -13.43
CA ASP A 223 0.77 35.76 -13.79
C ASP A 223 0.20 34.46 -14.39
N VAL A 224 -0.17 34.52 -15.67
CA VAL A 224 -0.51 33.36 -16.51
C VAL A 224 0.79 32.64 -16.90
N GLY A 225 1.52 32.22 -15.87
CA GLY A 225 2.94 31.91 -15.95
C GLY A 225 3.49 31.21 -14.71
N ARG A 226 2.67 30.40 -14.02
CA ARG A 226 3.24 29.37 -13.13
C ARG A 226 3.96 28.35 -13.99
N ASP A 227 5.26 28.55 -14.14
CA ASP A 227 6.15 27.57 -14.75
C ASP A 227 6.03 26.28 -13.94
N PHE A 228 5.37 25.27 -14.50
CA PHE A 228 5.34 23.92 -13.93
C PHE A 228 6.72 23.29 -14.16
N GLN A 229 7.70 23.78 -13.39
CA GLN A 229 8.92 23.07 -13.13
C GLN A 229 8.52 21.78 -12.40
N ASP A 230 8.51 20.66 -13.13
CA ASP A 230 8.61 19.32 -12.55
C ASP A 230 10.01 19.21 -11.90
N PHE A 231 10.21 19.94 -10.80
CA PHE A 231 11.42 19.89 -10.00
C PHE A 231 11.61 18.45 -9.54
N VAL A 232 12.52 17.74 -10.20
CA VAL A 232 12.99 16.45 -9.72
C VAL A 232 13.68 16.70 -8.40
N VAL A 233 13.02 16.29 -7.32
CA VAL A 233 13.51 16.43 -5.94
C VAL A 233 14.83 15.67 -5.82
N ASN A 234 15.93 16.40 -5.89
CA ASN A 234 17.27 15.87 -5.73
C ASN A 234 17.61 15.82 -4.24
N THR A 235 17.53 14.62 -3.67
CA THR A 235 17.91 14.36 -2.28
C THR A 235 19.39 14.04 -2.17
N ARG A 236 19.98 13.36 -3.18
CA ARG A 236 21.37 12.88 -3.17
C ARG A 236 22.39 14.00 -3.07
N GLN A 237 22.12 15.18 -3.64
CA GLN A 237 23.00 16.36 -3.52
C GLN A 237 23.26 16.80 -2.07
N ASN A 238 22.30 16.57 -1.16
CA ASN A 238 22.42 16.91 0.26
C ASN A 238 23.09 15.79 1.08
N LEU A 239 23.23 14.59 0.52
CA LEU A 239 23.76 13.40 1.20
C LEU A 239 25.22 13.18 0.80
N VAL A 240 26.09 14.05 1.30
CA VAL A 240 27.53 14.14 0.96
C VAL A 240 28.23 12.77 0.90
N HIS A 241 27.92 11.87 1.83
CA HIS A 241 28.51 10.53 1.96
C HIS A 241 28.20 9.54 0.81
N VAL A 242 27.23 9.85 -0.06
CA VAL A 242 26.83 9.07 -1.24
C VAL A 242 26.63 9.93 -2.50
N ARG A 243 27.10 11.18 -2.47
CA ARG A 243 27.00 12.12 -3.61
C ARG A 243 27.58 11.48 -4.88
N GLU A 244 28.82 11.03 -4.79
CA GLU A 244 29.54 10.44 -5.93
C GLU A 244 29.08 9.00 -6.24
N SER A 245 28.70 8.20 -5.25
CA SER A 245 28.19 6.85 -5.49
C SER A 245 27.22 6.34 -4.42
N THR A 246 26.15 5.68 -4.89
CA THR A 246 25.16 4.93 -4.09
C THR A 246 25.43 3.43 -4.08
N LYS A 247 26.56 2.98 -4.65
CA LYS A 247 26.89 1.57 -4.85
C LYS A 247 27.49 0.94 -3.59
N GLY A 248 26.94 -0.21 -3.18
CA GLY A 248 27.54 -1.09 -2.19
C GLY A 248 28.49 -2.14 -2.77
N THR A 249 29.13 -2.88 -1.87
CA THR A 249 30.22 -3.83 -2.11
C THR A 249 29.93 -5.24 -1.61
N GLN A 250 29.06 -5.40 -0.60
CA GLN A 250 28.83 -6.68 0.09
C GLN A 250 27.97 -7.67 -0.72
N GLY A 251 28.13 -8.96 -0.44
CA GLY A 251 27.41 -10.03 -1.12
C GLY A 251 28.08 -10.51 -2.41
N ARG A 252 27.48 -11.51 -3.06
CA ARG A 252 28.05 -12.14 -4.27
C ARG A 252 27.53 -11.42 -5.52
N PRO A 253 28.38 -11.04 -6.49
CA PRO A 253 27.92 -10.40 -7.72
C PRO A 253 27.01 -11.35 -8.52
N VAL A 254 26.02 -10.79 -9.21
CA VAL A 254 25.08 -11.52 -10.06
C VAL A 254 24.74 -10.68 -11.29
N MET A 255 24.77 -11.29 -12.48
CA MET A 255 24.32 -10.64 -13.70
C MET A 255 22.80 -10.72 -13.82
N LEU A 256 22.21 -9.60 -14.19
CA LEU A 256 20.76 -9.39 -14.22
C LEU A 256 20.35 -8.74 -15.53
N LEU A 257 19.27 -9.24 -16.12
CA LEU A 257 18.55 -8.54 -17.17
C LEU A 257 17.41 -7.74 -16.55
N SER A 258 17.16 -6.53 -17.04
CA SER A 258 16.02 -5.69 -16.64
C SER A 258 14.97 -5.58 -17.75
N ASN A 259 13.77 -5.09 -17.44
CA ASN A 259 12.76 -4.74 -18.46
C ASN A 259 12.87 -3.29 -18.97
N HIS A 260 14.08 -2.74 -18.96
CA HIS A 260 14.41 -1.41 -19.48
C HIS A 260 15.14 -1.55 -20.82
N VAL A 261 14.83 -0.67 -21.78
CA VAL A 261 15.55 -0.53 -23.06
C VAL A 261 16.08 0.90 -23.13
N ARG A 262 17.34 1.08 -23.55
CA ARG A 262 17.92 2.42 -23.70
C ARG A 262 17.28 3.14 -24.89
N LEU A 263 16.96 4.42 -24.67
CA LEU A 263 16.48 5.35 -25.69
C LEU A 263 17.64 6.30 -26.03
N LYS A 264 18.31 6.06 -27.16
CA LYS A 264 19.43 6.89 -27.64
C LYS A 264 18.90 8.16 -28.31
N SER A 265 19.70 9.22 -28.32
CA SER A 265 19.49 10.37 -29.18
C SER A 265 20.77 10.65 -29.97
N HIS A 266 20.65 10.85 -31.28
CA HIS A 266 21.76 10.76 -32.23
C HIS A 266 22.41 12.12 -32.55
N SER A 267 22.03 13.18 -31.83
CA SER A 267 22.52 14.54 -32.07
C SER A 267 22.20 15.47 -30.90
N GLN A 268 23.09 16.40 -30.58
CA GLN A 268 22.79 17.57 -29.74
C GLN A 268 21.97 18.62 -30.52
N ARG A 269 20.78 18.26 -31.01
CA ARG A 269 19.83 19.25 -31.55
C ARG A 269 19.10 19.94 -30.40
N HIS A 270 18.96 21.26 -30.51
CA HIS A 270 18.14 22.05 -29.61
C HIS A 270 16.66 21.83 -29.95
N LEU A 271 15.85 21.62 -28.91
CA LEU A 271 14.39 21.55 -28.97
C LEU A 271 13.84 22.81 -28.28
N TYR A 272 12.85 23.45 -28.90
CA TYR A 272 12.36 24.76 -28.50
C TYR A 272 11.02 24.58 -27.78
N LYS A 273 11.00 24.88 -26.47
CA LYS A 273 9.79 24.86 -25.64
C LYS A 273 9.09 26.21 -25.76
N TYR A 274 7.89 26.25 -26.33
CA TYR A 274 7.03 27.43 -26.37
C TYR A 274 5.87 27.29 -25.37
N ASN A 275 5.50 28.35 -24.68
CA ASN A 275 4.22 28.45 -23.97
C ASN A 275 3.16 28.95 -24.95
N VAL A 276 1.97 28.34 -24.92
CA VAL A 276 0.88 28.66 -25.87
C VAL A 276 -0.25 29.37 -25.13
N ILE A 277 -0.45 30.65 -25.47
CA ILE A 277 -1.48 31.52 -24.88
C ILE A 277 -2.57 31.78 -25.92
N TYR A 278 -3.82 31.55 -25.55
CA TYR A 278 -4.99 31.79 -26.39
C TYR A 278 -5.68 33.10 -25.97
N THR A 279 -6.16 33.87 -26.93
CA THR A 279 -6.95 35.10 -26.71
C THR A 279 -8.13 35.10 -27.68
N PRO A 280 -9.38 34.95 -27.21
CA PRO A 280 -9.78 34.69 -25.81
C PRO A 280 -9.20 33.37 -25.26
N ASP A 281 -9.13 33.21 -23.93
CA ASP A 281 -8.70 31.95 -23.32
C ASP A 281 -9.77 30.87 -23.53
N ILE A 282 -9.31 29.64 -23.76
CA ILE A 282 -10.12 28.48 -24.14
C ILE A 282 -9.81 27.37 -23.13
N GLU A 283 -10.74 27.04 -22.24
CA GLU A 283 -10.53 25.99 -21.23
C GLU A 283 -10.54 24.55 -21.78
N ASP A 284 -11.05 24.37 -23.01
CA ASP A 284 -11.20 23.07 -23.65
C ASP A 284 -9.94 22.68 -24.43
N GLY A 285 -9.21 21.68 -23.91
CA GLY A 285 -7.99 21.17 -24.54
C GLY A 285 -8.19 20.64 -25.95
N SER A 286 -9.36 20.10 -26.31
CA SER A 286 -9.61 19.61 -27.67
C SER A 286 -9.87 20.75 -28.66
N LYS A 287 -10.40 21.89 -28.21
CA LYS A 287 -10.45 23.13 -29.01
C LYS A 287 -9.05 23.71 -29.21
N ARG A 288 -8.21 23.71 -28.17
CA ARG A 288 -6.80 24.12 -28.23
C ARG A 288 -6.00 23.26 -29.23
N GLU A 289 -6.18 21.93 -29.21
CA GLU A 289 -5.56 20.98 -30.14
C GLU A 289 -6.04 21.16 -31.59
N ALA A 290 -7.34 21.40 -31.81
CA ALA A 290 -7.88 21.68 -33.14
C ALA A 290 -7.28 22.96 -33.75
N LEU A 291 -7.23 24.04 -32.98
CA LEU A 291 -6.60 25.32 -33.38
C LEU A 291 -5.12 25.17 -33.75
N LEU A 292 -4.35 24.41 -32.96
CA LEU A 292 -2.95 24.11 -33.30
C LEU A 292 -2.80 23.22 -34.54
N SER A 293 -3.83 22.44 -34.89
CA SER A 293 -3.82 21.58 -36.08
C SER A 293 -4.00 22.37 -37.38
N GLU A 294 -4.72 23.50 -37.36
CA GLU A 294 -4.75 24.44 -38.50
C GLU A 294 -3.36 25.02 -38.82
N LEU A 295 -2.50 25.11 -37.80
CA LEU A 295 -1.16 25.69 -37.89
C LEU A 295 -0.07 24.67 -38.26
N GLU A 296 -0.41 23.49 -38.80
CA GLU A 296 0.57 22.48 -39.23
C GLU A 296 1.62 23.02 -40.21
N LYS A 297 1.28 24.00 -41.07
CA LYS A 297 2.23 24.68 -41.96
C LYS A 297 3.31 25.49 -41.24
N LEU A 298 3.03 25.99 -40.02
CA LEU A 298 3.95 26.77 -39.21
C LEU A 298 4.69 25.90 -38.18
N LEU A 299 3.98 24.97 -37.55
CA LEU A 299 4.51 24.12 -36.47
C LEU A 299 5.18 22.84 -36.99
N GLY A 300 4.92 22.48 -38.25
CA GLY A 300 5.32 21.22 -38.87
C GLY A 300 4.64 20.00 -38.26
N ASN A 301 4.75 18.86 -38.95
CA ASN A 301 4.21 17.59 -38.45
C ASN A 301 4.97 17.07 -37.20
N ARG A 302 6.15 17.63 -36.90
CA ARG A 302 7.04 17.26 -35.79
C ARG A 302 6.75 18.09 -34.54
N CYS A 303 5.53 17.99 -34.03
CA CYS A 303 5.05 18.81 -32.92
C CYS A 303 4.48 17.95 -31.77
N ILE A 304 4.89 18.26 -30.53
CA ILE A 304 4.28 17.69 -29.31
C ILE A 304 3.67 18.83 -28.49
N TYR A 305 2.35 18.80 -28.35
CA TYR A 305 1.61 19.67 -27.43
C TYR A 305 1.30 18.93 -26.13
N ASP A 306 1.33 19.65 -25.01
CA ASP A 306 1.13 19.08 -23.67
C ASP A 306 -0.18 19.52 -22.97
N GLY A 307 -0.95 20.41 -23.61
CA GLY A 307 -2.15 21.07 -23.08
C GLY A 307 -1.97 22.55 -22.73
N ASN A 308 -0.72 23.01 -22.52
CA ASN A 308 -0.34 24.41 -22.27
C ASN A 308 0.91 24.83 -23.05
N SER A 309 1.91 23.95 -23.15
CA SER A 309 3.19 24.20 -23.81
C SER A 309 3.41 23.27 -25.02
N LEU A 310 4.19 23.76 -25.97
CA LEU A 310 4.58 23.12 -27.22
C LEU A 310 6.07 22.78 -27.17
N LEU A 311 6.47 21.66 -27.75
CA LEU A 311 7.87 21.36 -28.05
C LEU A 311 8.02 21.18 -29.57
N LEU A 312 9.00 21.89 -30.14
CA LEU A 312 9.35 21.85 -31.57
C LEU A 312 10.85 21.54 -31.77
N PRO A 313 11.24 20.85 -32.85
CA PRO A 313 12.65 20.62 -33.20
C PRO A 313 13.29 21.77 -34.00
N HIS A 314 12.61 22.92 -34.11
CA HIS A 314 13.06 24.11 -34.81
C HIS A 314 12.52 25.37 -34.10
N SER A 315 13.22 26.49 -34.27
CA SER A 315 12.75 27.79 -33.79
C SER A 315 11.68 28.36 -34.73
N LEU A 316 10.69 29.05 -34.17
CA LEU A 316 9.70 29.85 -34.90
C LEU A 316 10.26 31.22 -35.36
N GLY A 317 11.55 31.49 -35.09
CA GLY A 317 12.28 32.71 -35.47
C GLY A 317 12.23 33.81 -34.42
N GLU A 318 11.07 34.01 -33.79
CA GLU A 318 10.84 35.06 -32.78
C GLU A 318 10.73 34.46 -31.37
N THR A 319 11.13 35.24 -30.36
CA THR A 319 10.92 34.90 -28.94
C THR A 319 9.45 34.97 -28.53
N LYS A 320 8.64 35.77 -29.23
CA LYS A 320 7.19 35.82 -29.12
C LYS A 320 6.59 35.93 -30.52
N LYS A 321 5.84 34.91 -30.94
CA LYS A 321 5.18 34.85 -32.25
C LYS A 321 3.67 34.83 -32.08
N GLU A 322 2.97 35.69 -32.81
CA GLU A 322 1.51 35.84 -32.74
C GLU A 322 0.86 35.44 -34.06
N VAL A 323 -0.20 34.63 -33.99
CA VAL A 323 -0.87 34.03 -35.15
C VAL A 323 -2.38 34.04 -34.91
N VAL A 324 -3.19 34.16 -35.96
CA VAL A 324 -4.65 33.98 -35.88
C VAL A 324 -5.04 32.66 -36.56
N SER A 325 -5.79 31.84 -35.83
CA SER A 325 -6.42 30.60 -36.30
C SER A 325 -7.92 30.69 -36.02
N LYS A 326 -8.75 29.82 -36.61
CA LYS A 326 -10.21 29.91 -36.55
C LYS A 326 -10.81 28.76 -35.75
N LEU A 327 -11.77 29.07 -34.89
CA LEU A 327 -12.63 28.07 -34.25
C LEU A 327 -14.06 28.32 -34.71
N LYS A 328 -14.64 27.40 -35.50
CA LYS A 328 -15.99 27.58 -36.09
C LYS A 328 -16.18 28.95 -36.79
N ASN A 329 -15.16 29.41 -37.50
CA ASN A 329 -15.03 30.74 -38.13
C ASN A 329 -14.78 31.94 -37.18
N GLU A 330 -14.83 31.80 -35.86
CA GLU A 330 -14.39 32.85 -34.93
C GLU A 330 -12.86 32.97 -34.92
N PRO A 331 -12.27 34.17 -35.04
CA PRO A 331 -10.83 34.36 -34.99
C PRO A 331 -10.29 34.27 -33.57
N VAL A 332 -9.37 33.33 -33.33
CA VAL A 332 -8.65 33.17 -32.06
C VAL A 332 -7.19 33.56 -32.27
N LYS A 333 -6.70 34.52 -31.48
CA LYS A 333 -5.29 34.89 -31.44
C LYS A 333 -4.52 33.88 -30.58
N ILE A 334 -3.48 33.28 -31.14
CA ILE A 334 -2.59 32.32 -30.50
C ILE A 334 -1.20 32.95 -30.41
N THR A 335 -0.63 32.96 -29.22
CA THR A 335 0.70 33.49 -28.95
C THR A 335 1.61 32.34 -28.52
N PHE A 336 2.74 32.19 -29.20
CA PHE A 336 3.81 31.27 -28.88
C PHE A 336 4.97 32.05 -28.25
N GLU A 337 5.20 31.88 -26.96
CA GLU A 337 6.29 32.55 -26.22
C GLU A 337 7.39 31.54 -25.91
N LEU A 338 8.61 31.78 -26.41
CA LEU A 338 9.76 30.89 -26.20
C LEU A 338 10.11 30.86 -24.72
N SER A 339 9.89 29.71 -24.08
CA SER A 339 10.15 29.50 -22.66
C SER A 339 11.59 29.09 -22.41
N ARG A 340 12.10 28.10 -23.15
CA ARG A 340 13.48 27.58 -23.04
C ARG A 340 13.91 26.89 -24.33
N GLU A 341 15.20 26.92 -24.62
CA GLU A 341 15.85 25.92 -25.46
C GLU A 341 16.28 24.73 -24.59
N LEU A 342 16.10 23.52 -25.09
CA LEU A 342 16.33 22.27 -24.37
C LEU A 342 17.18 21.32 -25.23
N GLN A 343 18.20 20.70 -24.64
CA GLN A 343 18.86 19.56 -25.29
C GLN A 343 17.92 18.33 -25.28
N THR A 344 18.06 17.43 -26.25
CA THR A 344 17.29 16.17 -26.30
C THR A 344 17.47 15.30 -25.05
N THR A 345 18.62 15.41 -24.37
CA THR A 345 18.92 14.73 -23.10
C THR A 345 18.34 15.40 -21.86
N SER A 346 17.69 16.57 -21.99
CA SER A 346 17.18 17.35 -20.85
C SER A 346 16.05 16.63 -20.10
N PRO A 347 16.03 16.63 -18.75
CA PRO A 347 14.89 16.17 -17.96
C PRO A 347 13.56 16.89 -18.30
N ASP A 348 13.60 18.15 -18.75
CA ASP A 348 12.38 18.87 -19.18
C ASP A 348 11.69 18.18 -20.37
N CYS A 349 12.45 17.47 -21.23
CA CYS A 349 11.93 16.75 -22.39
C CYS A 349 11.15 15.47 -22.00
N LEU A 350 11.29 14.96 -20.76
CA LEU A 350 10.68 13.71 -20.31
C LEU A 350 9.15 13.69 -20.45
N ARG A 351 8.47 14.80 -20.13
CA ARG A 351 7.01 14.91 -20.27
C ARG A 351 6.60 14.73 -21.73
N TYR A 352 7.33 15.37 -22.66
CA TYR A 352 7.09 15.31 -24.09
C TYR A 352 7.42 13.92 -24.67
N TYR A 353 8.51 13.28 -24.27
CA TYR A 353 8.80 11.90 -24.70
C TYR A 353 7.77 10.87 -24.19
N ASN A 354 7.24 11.06 -22.98
CA ASN A 354 6.11 10.26 -22.51
C ASN A 354 4.82 10.56 -23.27
N ILE A 355 4.61 11.76 -23.84
CA ILE A 355 3.46 12.04 -24.73
C ILE A 355 3.68 11.42 -26.12
N LEU A 356 4.89 11.55 -26.67
CA LEU A 356 5.28 10.97 -27.96
C LEU A 356 5.07 9.45 -27.99
N PHE A 357 5.55 8.73 -26.98
CA PHE A 357 5.35 7.28 -26.89
C PHE A 357 3.87 6.88 -26.69
N ARG A 358 3.06 7.71 -26.03
CA ARG A 358 1.60 7.49 -25.95
C ARG A 358 0.93 7.62 -27.31
N ARG A 359 1.32 8.62 -28.11
CA ARG A 359 0.89 8.79 -29.51
C ARG A 359 1.32 7.61 -30.38
N MET A 360 2.54 7.12 -30.22
CA MET A 360 3.05 5.91 -30.91
C MET A 360 2.20 4.67 -30.59
N LEU A 361 1.87 4.42 -29.31
CA LEU A 361 1.06 3.27 -28.91
C LEU A 361 -0.39 3.34 -29.42
N GLN A 362 -0.97 4.54 -29.50
CA GLN A 362 -2.28 4.75 -30.15
C GLN A 362 -2.21 4.41 -31.65
N LYS A 363 -1.10 4.74 -32.34
CA LYS A 363 -0.80 4.35 -33.73
C LYS A 363 -0.42 2.85 -33.91
N MET A 364 -0.61 2.03 -32.88
CA MET A 364 -0.47 0.56 -32.90
C MET A 364 -1.75 -0.16 -32.46
N ASP A 365 -2.91 0.50 -32.58
CA ASP A 365 -4.23 0.00 -32.18
C ASP A 365 -4.29 -0.48 -30.72
N LEU A 366 -3.72 0.33 -29.82
CA LEU A 366 -3.78 0.11 -28.37
C LEU A 366 -4.67 1.16 -27.68
N ASP A 367 -5.80 0.71 -27.15
CA ASP A 367 -6.71 1.50 -26.33
C ASP A 367 -6.04 2.00 -25.05
N GLN A 368 -6.02 3.31 -24.84
CA GLN A 368 -5.61 3.89 -23.57
C GLN A 368 -6.71 3.70 -22.51
N ILE A 369 -6.39 3.02 -21.41
CA ILE A 369 -7.26 2.95 -20.23
C ILE A 369 -6.49 3.49 -19.02
N GLY A 370 -6.73 4.75 -18.69
CA GLY A 370 -6.02 5.47 -17.63
C GLY A 370 -4.61 5.90 -18.08
N ARG A 371 -3.58 5.25 -17.54
CA ARG A 371 -2.15 5.51 -17.87
C ARG A 371 -1.51 4.41 -18.74
N ASN A 372 -2.24 3.35 -19.03
CA ASN A 372 -1.72 2.13 -19.65
C ASN A 372 -2.45 1.84 -20.97
N TYR A 373 -1.85 1.01 -21.82
CA TYR A 373 -2.29 0.75 -23.20
C TYR A 373 -2.63 -0.73 -23.39
N TYR A 374 -3.79 -1.03 -23.97
CA TYR A 374 -4.35 -2.38 -24.04
C TYR A 374 -4.84 -2.70 -25.45
N ASN A 375 -4.67 -3.94 -25.90
CA ASN A 375 -5.19 -4.38 -27.19
C ASN A 375 -6.53 -5.09 -27.00
N LYS A 376 -7.64 -4.38 -27.26
CA LYS A 376 -9.01 -4.90 -27.21
C LYS A 376 -9.24 -6.08 -28.16
N ASN A 377 -8.59 -6.08 -29.33
CA ASN A 377 -8.75 -7.11 -30.36
C ASN A 377 -8.12 -8.46 -29.97
N LYS A 378 -7.19 -8.47 -28.99
CA LYS A 378 -6.56 -9.68 -28.43
C LYS A 378 -7.09 -10.03 -27.04
N LYS A 379 -8.32 -9.63 -26.71
CA LYS A 379 -8.96 -9.96 -25.43
C LYS A 379 -9.14 -11.48 -25.23
N THR A 380 -9.13 -11.92 -23.97
CA THR A 380 -9.53 -13.27 -23.57
C THR A 380 -10.82 -13.19 -22.77
N GLU A 381 -11.82 -13.98 -23.15
CA GLU A 381 -13.16 -14.00 -22.54
C GLU A 381 -13.35 -15.21 -21.62
N PHE A 382 -14.05 -14.98 -20.51
CA PHE A 382 -14.35 -15.97 -19.47
C PHE A 382 -15.86 -15.96 -19.22
N ASN A 383 -16.61 -16.56 -20.14
CA ASN A 383 -18.07 -16.46 -20.18
C ASN A 383 -18.74 -17.06 -18.93
N GLU A 384 -18.21 -18.17 -18.37
CA GLU A 384 -18.63 -18.72 -17.06
C GLU A 384 -18.58 -17.69 -15.91
N TYR A 385 -17.71 -16.68 -16.03
CA TYR A 385 -17.42 -15.69 -14.98
C TYR A 385 -17.88 -14.27 -15.35
N ARG A 386 -18.51 -14.07 -16.52
CA ARG A 386 -18.86 -12.75 -17.11
C ARG A 386 -17.70 -11.74 -17.07
N LEU A 387 -16.49 -12.19 -17.42
CA LEU A 387 -15.23 -11.42 -17.37
C LEU A 387 -14.51 -11.39 -18.71
N GLU A 388 -13.85 -10.27 -19.03
CA GLU A 388 -12.88 -10.17 -20.13
C GLU A 388 -11.52 -9.62 -19.62
N ILE A 389 -10.42 -10.20 -20.13
CA ILE A 389 -9.04 -9.73 -19.91
C ILE A 389 -8.52 -9.13 -21.21
N TRP A 390 -8.18 -7.84 -21.20
CA TRP A 390 -7.47 -7.20 -22.31
C TRP A 390 -5.96 -7.20 -22.00
N PRO A 391 -5.10 -7.84 -22.81
CA PRO A 391 -3.65 -7.77 -22.66
C PRO A 391 -3.14 -6.38 -23.05
N GLY A 392 -2.02 -5.95 -22.47
CA GLY A 392 -1.46 -4.64 -22.75
C GLY A 392 -0.09 -4.42 -22.11
N TYR A 393 0.33 -3.16 -22.08
CA TYR A 393 1.64 -2.74 -21.62
C TYR A 393 1.54 -1.49 -20.73
N VAL A 394 2.44 -1.42 -19.75
CA VAL A 394 2.76 -0.18 -19.03
C VAL A 394 4.11 0.29 -19.53
N THR A 395 4.18 1.53 -20.02
CA THR A 395 5.41 2.15 -20.51
C THR A 395 5.68 3.45 -19.76
N SER A 396 6.94 3.68 -19.39
CA SER A 396 7.38 4.93 -18.80
C SER A 396 8.82 5.25 -19.21
N ILE A 397 9.04 6.45 -19.71
CA ILE A 397 10.38 6.96 -20.04
C ILE A 397 10.86 7.85 -18.90
N LEU A 398 12.03 7.53 -18.35
CA LEU A 398 12.66 8.23 -17.23
C LEU A 398 14.19 8.23 -17.40
N PRO A 399 14.90 9.20 -16.78
CA PRO A 399 16.35 9.21 -16.70
C PRO A 399 16.80 8.27 -15.58
N TYR A 400 17.93 7.61 -15.80
CA TYR A 400 18.62 6.76 -14.84
C TYR A 400 20.14 6.93 -15.02
N GLU A 401 20.95 6.31 -14.16
CA GLU A 401 22.42 6.37 -14.29
C GLU A 401 22.96 5.83 -15.63
N THR A 402 22.19 5.06 -16.41
CA THR A 402 22.54 4.64 -17.79
C THR A 402 22.09 5.57 -18.91
N GLY A 403 21.52 6.74 -18.56
CA GLY A 403 20.86 7.66 -19.47
C GLY A 403 19.35 7.44 -19.53
N LEU A 404 18.75 7.84 -20.65
CA LEU A 404 17.31 7.75 -20.87
C LEU A 404 16.91 6.30 -21.18
N THR A 405 15.93 5.74 -20.45
CA THR A 405 15.41 4.40 -20.73
C THR A 405 13.89 4.34 -20.77
N LEU A 406 13.38 3.49 -21.68
CA LEU A 406 12.01 3.03 -21.71
C LEU A 406 11.89 1.80 -20.79
N CYS A 407 11.23 1.94 -19.64
CA CYS A 407 10.76 0.79 -18.87
C CYS A 407 9.43 0.31 -19.48
N ALA A 408 9.34 -0.98 -19.80
CA ALA A 408 8.12 -1.62 -20.32
C ALA A 408 7.76 -2.87 -19.50
N ASP A 409 6.52 -2.98 -19.00
CA ASP A 409 6.03 -4.21 -18.36
C ASP A 409 4.66 -4.66 -18.91
N VAL A 410 4.44 -5.97 -18.93
CA VAL A 410 3.18 -6.57 -19.42
C VAL A 410 2.06 -6.32 -18.42
N SER A 411 1.01 -5.67 -18.89
CA SER A 411 -0.21 -5.34 -18.17
C SER A 411 -1.39 -6.21 -18.60
N HIS A 412 -2.39 -6.30 -17.73
CA HIS A 412 -3.68 -6.93 -18.02
C HIS A 412 -4.78 -6.07 -17.43
N LYS A 413 -5.72 -5.60 -18.25
CA LYS A 413 -6.94 -4.95 -17.77
C LYS A 413 -8.02 -6.03 -17.62
N LEU A 414 -8.51 -6.21 -16.40
CA LEU A 414 -9.70 -7.03 -16.15
C LEU A 414 -10.95 -6.12 -16.15
N LEU A 415 -11.95 -6.51 -16.92
CA LEU A 415 -13.26 -5.85 -17.02
C LEU A 415 -14.37 -6.90 -16.80
N ARG A 416 -15.51 -6.47 -16.26
CA ARG A 416 -16.73 -7.30 -16.26
C ARG A 416 -17.49 -7.04 -17.55
N MET A 417 -18.07 -8.10 -18.10
CA MET A 417 -19.05 -8.03 -19.20
C MET A 417 -20.40 -7.49 -18.69
N GLU A 418 -20.64 -7.61 -17.39
CA GLU A 418 -21.81 -7.06 -16.68
C GLU A 418 -21.75 -5.53 -16.61
N THR A 419 -22.82 -4.89 -17.07
CA THR A 419 -23.05 -3.45 -16.98
C THR A 419 -23.53 -3.04 -15.58
N ALA A 420 -23.53 -1.74 -15.28
CA ALA A 420 -24.18 -1.24 -14.08
C ALA A 420 -25.70 -1.43 -14.15
N TYR A 421 -26.30 -1.43 -15.36
CA TYR A 421 -27.72 -1.77 -15.54
C TYR A 421 -28.02 -3.23 -15.21
N ASP A 422 -27.22 -4.18 -15.71
CA ASP A 422 -27.34 -5.60 -15.34
C ASP A 422 -27.41 -5.76 -13.81
N LEU A 423 -26.47 -5.15 -13.08
CA LEU A 423 -26.37 -5.29 -11.63
C LEU A 423 -27.58 -4.68 -10.89
N ILE A 424 -28.18 -3.61 -11.45
CA ILE A 424 -29.44 -3.03 -10.98
C ILE A 424 -30.57 -4.05 -11.15
N SER A 425 -30.78 -4.56 -12.37
CA SER A 425 -31.88 -5.48 -12.71
C SER A 425 -31.79 -6.80 -11.95
N HIS A 426 -30.63 -7.48 -11.98
CA HIS A 426 -30.39 -8.73 -11.26
C HIS A 426 -30.51 -8.56 -9.72
N THR A 427 -30.42 -7.34 -9.19
CA THR A 427 -30.66 -7.05 -7.76
C THR A 427 -32.13 -6.72 -7.47
N ARG A 428 -32.85 -6.02 -8.36
CA ARG A 428 -34.30 -5.79 -8.28
C ARG A 428 -35.10 -7.10 -8.42
N GLU A 429 -34.69 -8.00 -9.29
CA GLU A 429 -35.30 -9.34 -9.43
C GLU A 429 -35.18 -10.16 -8.13
N LYS A 430 -34.03 -10.06 -7.45
CA LYS A 430 -33.68 -10.85 -6.26
C LYS A 430 -34.04 -10.17 -4.93
N THR A 431 -34.67 -9.00 -4.94
CA THR A 431 -35.17 -8.29 -3.75
C THR A 431 -36.28 -7.34 -4.16
N ARG A 432 -37.47 -7.52 -3.59
CA ARG A 432 -38.61 -6.61 -3.75
C ARG A 432 -38.59 -5.52 -2.67
N GLY A 433 -39.21 -4.37 -2.95
CA GLY A 433 -39.35 -3.24 -2.01
C GLY A 433 -38.13 -2.31 -1.94
N GLU A 434 -38.15 -1.35 -1.01
CA GLU A 434 -37.12 -0.32 -0.83
C GLU A 434 -35.73 -0.89 -0.54
N ASP A 435 -35.72 -2.05 0.13
CA ASP A 435 -34.59 -2.94 0.37
C ASP A 435 -33.73 -3.19 -0.90
N ALA A 436 -34.34 -3.09 -2.09
CA ALA A 436 -33.65 -3.18 -3.38
C ALA A 436 -32.80 -1.93 -3.70
N LYS A 437 -33.34 -0.71 -3.49
CA LYS A 437 -32.59 0.54 -3.72
C LYS A 437 -31.33 0.56 -2.86
N GLU A 438 -31.46 0.23 -1.57
CA GLU A 438 -30.34 0.20 -0.62
C GLU A 438 -29.30 -0.90 -0.94
N LYS A 439 -29.73 -2.12 -1.28
CA LYS A 439 -28.80 -3.18 -1.73
C LYS A 439 -28.06 -2.83 -3.02
N ILE A 440 -28.66 -2.02 -3.90
CA ILE A 440 -28.00 -1.53 -5.11
C ILE A 440 -26.99 -0.43 -4.77
N LEU A 441 -27.37 0.56 -3.96
CA LEU A 441 -26.46 1.62 -3.49
C LEU A 441 -25.20 1.02 -2.84
N ARG A 442 -25.35 0.05 -1.92
CA ARG A 442 -24.24 -0.66 -1.27
C ARG A 442 -23.31 -1.44 -2.22
N LYS A 443 -23.76 -1.78 -3.44
CA LYS A 443 -22.99 -2.51 -4.46
C LYS A 443 -22.36 -1.61 -5.52
N LEU A 444 -23.05 -0.53 -5.91
CA LEU A 444 -22.61 0.36 -6.99
C LEU A 444 -21.85 1.58 -6.48
N VAL A 445 -22.29 2.23 -5.40
CA VAL A 445 -21.63 3.44 -4.89
C VAL A 445 -20.24 3.09 -4.38
N GLY A 446 -19.25 3.87 -4.84
CA GLY A 446 -17.83 3.62 -4.64
C GLY A 446 -17.15 2.79 -5.74
N SER A 447 -17.92 2.02 -6.53
CA SER A 447 -17.37 1.20 -7.60
C SER A 447 -16.84 2.04 -8.77
N SER A 448 -15.89 1.47 -9.52
CA SER A 448 -15.37 2.08 -10.75
C SER A 448 -15.98 1.43 -11.99
N VAL A 449 -16.56 2.25 -12.87
CA VAL A 449 -17.14 1.85 -14.16
C VAL A 449 -16.26 2.33 -15.33
N LEU A 450 -16.26 1.57 -16.42
CA LEU A 450 -15.64 1.91 -17.71
C LEU A 450 -16.74 2.18 -18.74
N THR A 451 -16.70 3.34 -19.37
CA THR A 451 -17.59 3.69 -20.48
C THR A 451 -16.93 3.31 -21.81
N LYS A 452 -17.36 2.20 -22.42
CA LYS A 452 -16.69 1.61 -23.60
C LYS A 452 -16.69 2.51 -24.85
N TYR A 453 -17.59 3.49 -24.93
CA TYR A 453 -17.68 4.47 -26.03
C TYR A 453 -16.57 5.54 -26.02
N ASN A 454 -15.80 5.66 -24.93
CA ASN A 454 -14.67 6.61 -24.85
C ASN A 454 -13.48 6.13 -23.98
N ASN A 455 -13.51 4.86 -23.54
CA ASN A 455 -12.54 4.22 -22.64
C ASN A 455 -12.25 4.96 -21.31
N ARG A 456 -13.09 5.91 -20.89
CA ARG A 456 -12.93 6.63 -19.63
C ARG A 456 -13.43 5.80 -18.45
N THR A 457 -12.70 5.87 -17.34
CA THR A 457 -13.11 5.25 -16.08
C THR A 457 -13.65 6.30 -15.12
N TYR A 458 -14.90 6.12 -14.68
CA TYR A 458 -15.56 6.96 -13.70
C TYR A 458 -15.79 6.18 -12.40
N ARG A 459 -16.00 6.90 -11.31
CA ARG A 459 -16.39 6.34 -10.03
C ARG A 459 -17.85 6.68 -9.78
N VAL A 460 -18.68 5.70 -9.49
CA VAL A 460 -20.06 5.95 -9.05
C VAL A 460 -20.00 6.53 -7.63
N ASP A 461 -20.55 7.73 -7.46
CA ASP A 461 -20.66 8.42 -6.16
C ASP A 461 -22.11 8.47 -5.66
N ASP A 462 -23.10 8.31 -6.54
CA ASP A 462 -24.53 8.35 -6.22
C ASP A 462 -25.37 7.74 -7.35
N ILE A 463 -26.68 7.57 -7.12
CA ILE A 463 -27.64 7.13 -8.15
C ILE A 463 -28.89 8.03 -8.11
N ILE A 464 -29.22 8.68 -9.22
CA ILE A 464 -30.47 9.43 -9.40
C ILE A 464 -31.54 8.44 -9.84
N TRP A 465 -32.52 8.20 -8.98
CA TRP A 465 -33.63 7.28 -9.26
C TRP A 465 -34.78 7.93 -10.05
N GLU A 466 -34.89 9.27 -9.96
CA GLU A 466 -36.02 10.05 -10.49
C GLU A 466 -35.74 10.65 -11.89
N MET A 467 -34.57 10.39 -12.47
CA MET A 467 -34.19 10.73 -13.85
C MET A 467 -33.86 9.47 -14.64
N SER A 468 -34.06 9.50 -15.95
CA SER A 468 -33.76 8.40 -16.87
C SER A 468 -33.01 8.88 -18.12
N PRO A 469 -32.60 8.00 -19.05
CA PRO A 469 -32.02 8.40 -20.31
C PRO A 469 -32.86 9.38 -21.14
N SER A 470 -34.20 9.38 -20.96
CA SER A 470 -35.11 10.28 -21.65
C SER A 470 -35.13 11.71 -21.06
N SER A 471 -34.58 11.91 -19.87
CA SER A 471 -34.44 13.25 -19.25
C SER A 471 -33.45 14.11 -20.03
N THR A 472 -33.66 15.42 -20.07
CA THR A 472 -32.74 16.39 -20.70
C THR A 472 -31.62 16.84 -19.77
N PHE A 473 -30.56 17.38 -20.36
CA PHE A 473 -29.55 18.20 -19.70
C PHE A 473 -29.01 19.27 -20.66
N THR A 474 -28.50 20.36 -20.10
CA THR A 474 -27.92 21.46 -20.88
C THR A 474 -26.48 21.12 -21.34
N LYS A 475 -26.22 21.21 -22.65
CA LYS A 475 -24.89 21.12 -23.26
C LYS A 475 -24.04 22.35 -22.88
N SER A 476 -22.73 22.25 -23.08
CA SER A 476 -21.76 23.34 -22.84
C SER A 476 -21.89 24.57 -23.76
N ASP A 477 -22.81 24.53 -24.72
CA ASP A 477 -23.18 25.63 -25.62
C ASP A 477 -24.56 26.23 -25.29
N GLY A 478 -25.18 25.81 -24.19
CA GLY A 478 -26.49 26.29 -23.72
C GLY A 478 -27.70 25.56 -24.31
N SER A 479 -27.53 24.68 -25.31
CA SER A 479 -28.64 23.90 -25.86
C SER A 479 -29.03 22.71 -24.97
N GLU A 480 -30.32 22.38 -24.90
CA GLU A 480 -30.81 21.18 -24.20
C GLU A 480 -30.74 19.93 -25.09
N ILE A 481 -30.53 18.75 -24.50
CA ILE A 481 -30.64 17.46 -25.19
C ILE A 481 -30.98 16.32 -24.21
N SER A 482 -31.66 15.27 -24.67
CA SER A 482 -31.81 14.03 -23.89
C SER A 482 -30.48 13.26 -23.77
N PHE A 483 -30.33 12.39 -22.77
CA PHE A 483 -29.16 11.52 -22.74
C PHE A 483 -29.15 10.53 -23.92
N VAL A 484 -30.31 10.00 -24.34
CA VAL A 484 -30.42 9.10 -25.51
C VAL A 484 -29.85 9.76 -26.77
N ASP A 485 -30.33 10.96 -27.08
CA ASP A 485 -29.95 11.67 -28.30
C ASP A 485 -28.49 12.12 -28.22
N TYR A 486 -28.01 12.56 -27.06
CA TYR A 486 -26.60 12.87 -26.85
C TYR A 486 -25.67 11.67 -27.08
N TYR A 487 -26.03 10.47 -26.61
CA TYR A 487 -25.21 9.26 -26.84
C TYR A 487 -25.27 8.79 -28.31
N LYS A 488 -26.40 9.02 -28.99
CA LYS A 488 -26.60 8.76 -30.41
C LYS A 488 -25.81 9.74 -31.30
N GLU A 489 -25.97 11.06 -31.09
CA GLU A 489 -25.25 12.14 -31.78
C GLU A 489 -23.73 12.00 -31.62
N ARG A 490 -23.25 11.91 -30.37
CA ARG A 490 -21.83 12.10 -30.07
C ARG A 490 -21.00 10.82 -30.19
N TYR A 491 -21.62 9.65 -30.05
CA TYR A 491 -20.92 8.37 -29.95
C TYR A 491 -21.57 7.25 -30.79
N GLY A 492 -22.56 7.55 -31.64
CA GLY A 492 -23.29 6.55 -32.43
C GLY A 492 -23.96 5.46 -31.58
N THR A 493 -24.16 5.70 -30.28
CA THR A 493 -24.49 4.69 -29.29
C THR A 493 -25.97 4.76 -28.95
N VAL A 494 -26.72 3.71 -29.33
CA VAL A 494 -28.15 3.57 -28.99
C VAL A 494 -28.28 3.10 -27.55
N VAL A 495 -29.09 3.80 -26.75
CA VAL A 495 -29.54 3.36 -25.43
C VAL A 495 -30.89 2.65 -25.60
N THR A 496 -30.98 1.40 -25.16
CA THR A 496 -32.17 0.56 -25.35
C THR A 496 -33.16 0.68 -24.19
N THR A 497 -32.69 0.84 -22.96
CA THR A 497 -33.56 0.82 -21.77
C THR A 497 -33.85 2.23 -21.26
N LEU A 498 -35.03 2.77 -21.59
CA LEU A 498 -35.40 4.14 -21.24
C LEU A 498 -35.86 4.35 -19.78
N ASN A 499 -36.09 3.27 -19.03
CA ASN A 499 -36.61 3.30 -17.65
C ASN A 499 -35.55 2.98 -16.57
N GLN A 500 -34.25 3.08 -16.93
CA GLN A 500 -33.14 2.91 -15.99
C GLN A 500 -32.82 4.23 -15.25
N PRO A 501 -32.33 4.19 -14.00
CA PRO A 501 -31.85 5.38 -13.28
C PRO A 501 -30.54 5.92 -13.90
N LEU A 502 -30.03 7.06 -13.43
CA LEU A 502 -28.72 7.61 -13.83
C LEU A 502 -27.69 7.48 -12.71
N LEU A 503 -26.42 7.26 -13.07
CA LEU A 503 -25.29 7.23 -12.13
C LEU A 503 -24.66 8.63 -12.02
N ILE A 504 -24.43 9.11 -10.80
CA ILE A 504 -23.63 10.32 -10.57
C ILE A 504 -22.15 9.94 -10.38
N THR A 505 -21.26 10.70 -11.03
CA THR A 505 -19.82 10.78 -10.73
C THR A 505 -19.48 12.22 -10.37
N LYS A 506 -19.06 12.49 -9.13
CA LYS A 506 -18.64 13.82 -8.68
C LYS A 506 -17.17 14.00 -9.11
N GLY A 507 -16.92 14.97 -9.99
CA GLY A 507 -15.66 15.09 -10.74
C GLY A 507 -14.40 15.20 -9.85
N LYS A 508 -13.24 14.85 -10.41
CA LYS A 508 -11.95 15.03 -9.72
C LYS A 508 -11.65 16.52 -9.58
N TRP A 509 -11.54 17.00 -8.34
CA TRP A 509 -11.03 18.33 -8.00
C TRP A 509 -9.77 18.69 -8.81
N LYS A 510 -9.85 19.70 -9.68
CA LYS A 510 -8.66 20.31 -10.27
C LYS A 510 -7.99 21.17 -9.20
N LYS A 511 -6.71 20.91 -8.87
CA LYS A 511 -5.89 21.66 -7.88
C LYS A 511 -5.81 23.20 -8.08
N SER A 512 -6.38 23.75 -9.15
CA SER A 512 -6.28 25.17 -9.54
C SER A 512 -7.53 26.00 -9.28
N ARG A 513 -8.66 25.39 -8.86
CA ARG A 513 -9.89 26.10 -8.48
C ARG A 513 -10.54 25.38 -7.31
N GLN A 514 -10.63 26.05 -6.15
CA GLN A 514 -11.36 25.51 -4.99
C GLN A 514 -12.83 25.97 -4.99
N ASP A 515 -13.15 27.09 -5.64
CA ASP A 515 -14.43 27.79 -5.49
C ASP A 515 -15.40 27.67 -6.69
N THR A 516 -15.03 26.97 -7.77
CA THR A 516 -15.99 26.66 -8.85
C THR A 516 -16.69 25.33 -8.59
N PRO A 517 -18.01 25.29 -8.35
CA PRO A 517 -18.73 24.04 -8.13
C PRO A 517 -18.71 23.18 -9.40
N HIS A 518 -18.10 21.99 -9.31
CA HIS A 518 -18.17 21.00 -10.39
C HIS A 518 -19.59 20.43 -10.49
N GLN A 519 -20.29 20.73 -11.60
CA GLN A 519 -21.52 20.02 -11.95
C GLN A 519 -21.27 18.49 -11.95
N PRO A 520 -22.18 17.69 -11.39
CA PRO A 520 -22.04 16.24 -11.38
C PRO A 520 -22.14 15.69 -12.80
N ILE A 521 -21.24 14.78 -13.17
CA ILE A 521 -21.37 14.04 -14.44
C ILE A 521 -22.43 12.96 -14.23
N MET A 522 -23.39 12.87 -15.14
CA MET A 522 -24.45 11.87 -15.15
C MET A 522 -24.19 10.84 -16.25
N LEU A 523 -24.30 9.54 -15.92
CA LEU A 523 -23.99 8.43 -16.82
C LEU A 523 -25.15 7.43 -16.87
N VAL A 524 -25.41 6.87 -18.06
CA VAL A 524 -26.40 5.82 -18.28
C VAL A 524 -25.82 4.45 -17.86
N PRO A 525 -26.43 3.71 -16.91
CA PRO A 525 -25.90 2.45 -16.39
C PRO A 525 -25.64 1.36 -17.45
N GLU A 526 -26.47 1.28 -18.49
CA GLU A 526 -26.33 0.35 -19.63
C GLU A 526 -25.00 0.54 -20.38
N LEU A 527 -24.50 1.78 -20.46
CA LEU A 527 -23.24 2.09 -21.14
C LEU A 527 -22.01 1.96 -20.22
N CYS A 528 -22.22 1.69 -18.93
CA CYS A 528 -21.21 1.66 -17.88
C CYS A 528 -20.85 0.21 -17.49
N HIS A 529 -19.74 -0.30 -17.99
CA HIS A 529 -19.25 -1.64 -17.62
C HIS A 529 -18.54 -1.63 -16.28
N LEU A 530 -18.80 -2.63 -15.41
CA LEU A 530 -18.18 -2.68 -14.10
C LEU A 530 -16.71 -3.14 -14.20
N THR A 531 -15.83 -2.60 -13.35
CA THR A 531 -14.38 -2.90 -13.41
C THR A 531 -13.84 -3.54 -12.14
N GLY A 532 -12.78 -4.34 -12.29
CA GLY A 532 -12.16 -5.08 -11.18
C GLY A 532 -12.96 -6.30 -10.73
N LEU A 533 -12.44 -6.98 -9.71
CA LEU A 533 -13.08 -8.12 -9.03
C LEU A 533 -13.82 -7.62 -7.78
N THR A 534 -15.02 -8.11 -7.52
CA THR A 534 -15.65 -8.00 -6.18
C THR A 534 -14.94 -8.91 -5.18
N ASP A 535 -15.19 -8.75 -3.87
CA ASP A 535 -14.58 -9.64 -2.87
C ASP A 535 -15.06 -11.09 -2.98
N ASP A 536 -16.31 -11.33 -3.42
CA ASP A 536 -16.80 -12.70 -3.67
C ASP A 536 -16.10 -13.35 -4.87
N MET A 537 -15.85 -12.58 -5.94
CA MET A 537 -15.03 -13.02 -7.07
C MET A 537 -13.57 -13.30 -6.67
N ARG A 538 -13.03 -12.56 -5.70
CA ARG A 538 -11.69 -12.83 -5.13
C ARG A 538 -11.67 -14.10 -4.27
N LYS A 539 -12.75 -14.37 -3.53
CA LYS A 539 -12.93 -15.60 -2.72
C LYS A 539 -13.05 -16.86 -3.59
N ASP A 540 -13.67 -16.77 -4.76
CA ASP A 540 -13.78 -17.89 -5.70
C ASP A 540 -12.38 -18.37 -6.12
N SER A 541 -12.07 -19.58 -5.65
CA SER A 541 -10.79 -20.23 -5.82
C SER A 541 -10.61 -20.92 -7.18
N ARG A 542 -11.71 -21.17 -7.92
CA ARG A 542 -11.69 -21.67 -9.30
C ARG A 542 -11.45 -20.49 -10.25
N MET A 543 -12.27 -19.44 -10.18
CA MET A 543 -12.06 -18.19 -10.92
C MET A 543 -10.64 -17.63 -10.70
N MET A 544 -10.17 -17.50 -9.45
CA MET A 544 -8.80 -17.03 -9.14
C MET A 544 -7.69 -18.07 -9.38
N GLY A 545 -8.05 -19.28 -9.80
CA GLY A 545 -7.18 -20.22 -10.49
C GLY A 545 -7.05 -19.85 -11.97
N ASP A 546 -8.18 -19.83 -12.67
CA ASP A 546 -8.25 -19.69 -14.13
C ASP A 546 -7.76 -18.33 -14.62
N LEU A 547 -8.21 -17.22 -14.02
CA LEU A 547 -7.69 -15.87 -14.29
C LEU A 547 -6.16 -15.78 -14.13
N SER A 548 -5.57 -16.65 -13.31
CA SER A 548 -4.15 -16.58 -12.98
C SER A 548 -3.21 -17.22 -13.98
N THR A 549 -3.67 -18.13 -14.85
CA THR A 549 -2.83 -18.70 -15.91
C THR A 549 -2.51 -17.66 -17.00
N HIS A 550 -3.40 -16.67 -17.15
CA HIS A 550 -3.26 -15.51 -18.03
C HIS A 550 -2.57 -14.32 -17.34
N THR A 551 -2.99 -13.95 -16.13
CA THR A 551 -2.47 -12.76 -15.42
C THR A 551 -1.14 -12.97 -14.71
N ARG A 552 -0.82 -14.21 -14.30
CA ARG A 552 0.52 -14.55 -13.76
C ARG A 552 1.35 -15.17 -14.86
N MET A 553 2.48 -14.53 -15.12
CA MET A 553 3.52 -15.00 -16.02
C MET A 553 4.80 -15.09 -15.20
N ASP A 554 5.46 -16.23 -15.29
CA ASP A 554 6.86 -16.48 -14.99
C ASP A 554 7.81 -15.52 -15.76
N PRO A 555 9.11 -15.46 -15.40
CA PRO A 555 10.11 -14.63 -16.08
C PRO A 555 10.14 -14.80 -17.60
N ASP A 556 10.21 -16.04 -18.07
CA ASP A 556 10.38 -16.43 -19.47
C ASP A 556 9.19 -15.97 -20.33
N ARG A 557 7.96 -16.38 -19.97
CA ARG A 557 6.72 -15.93 -20.64
C ARG A 557 6.50 -14.41 -20.56
N ARG A 558 7.06 -13.72 -19.56
CA ARG A 558 7.02 -12.25 -19.48
C ARG A 558 8.01 -11.62 -20.46
N GLN A 559 9.27 -12.04 -20.45
CA GLN A 559 10.29 -11.48 -21.33
C GLN A 559 9.96 -11.75 -22.81
N HIS A 560 9.49 -12.95 -23.17
CA HIS A 560 9.09 -13.26 -24.54
C HIS A 560 7.98 -12.32 -25.05
N LYS A 561 6.99 -11.96 -24.21
CA LYS A 561 5.98 -10.94 -24.54
C LYS A 561 6.58 -9.54 -24.69
N LEU A 562 7.57 -9.19 -23.88
CA LEU A 562 8.24 -7.89 -23.95
C LEU A 562 9.14 -7.78 -25.19
N LEU A 563 9.84 -8.84 -25.58
CA LEU A 563 10.56 -8.93 -26.86
C LEU A 563 9.59 -8.75 -28.04
N THR A 564 8.49 -9.51 -28.05
CA THR A 564 7.42 -9.38 -29.06
C THR A 564 6.86 -7.95 -29.16
N PHE A 565 6.77 -7.25 -28.02
CA PHE A 565 6.36 -5.85 -27.98
C PHE A 565 7.42 -4.91 -28.56
N MET A 566 8.68 -5.04 -28.15
CA MET A 566 9.79 -4.26 -28.70
C MET A 566 9.95 -4.47 -30.22
N ASP A 567 9.79 -5.70 -30.70
CA ASP A 567 9.87 -6.00 -32.13
C ASP A 567 8.69 -5.44 -32.93
N SER A 568 7.51 -5.33 -32.34
CA SER A 568 6.37 -4.66 -32.99
C SER A 568 6.51 -3.13 -32.99
N LEU A 569 7.21 -2.53 -32.01
CA LEU A 569 7.67 -1.13 -32.09
C LEU A 569 8.72 -0.93 -33.20
N ARG A 570 9.67 -1.87 -33.36
CA ARG A 570 10.72 -1.82 -34.39
C ARG A 570 10.19 -2.01 -35.81
N LYS A 571 9.23 -2.93 -36.00
CA LYS A 571 8.67 -3.28 -37.32
C LYS A 571 7.56 -2.33 -37.79
N ASN A 572 7.04 -1.45 -36.93
CA ASN A 572 6.01 -0.47 -37.30
C ASN A 572 6.65 0.79 -37.94
N ASN A 573 6.52 0.93 -39.26
CA ASN A 573 7.06 2.05 -40.04
C ASN A 573 6.64 3.43 -39.51
N THR A 574 5.42 3.58 -38.97
CA THR A 574 4.91 4.84 -38.44
C THR A 574 5.57 5.20 -37.11
N VAL A 575 5.79 4.22 -36.22
CA VAL A 575 6.56 4.39 -34.97
C VAL A 575 8.02 4.72 -35.29
N GLN A 576 8.62 4.01 -36.25
CA GLN A 576 10.00 4.28 -36.69
C GLN A 576 10.16 5.64 -37.37
N LYS A 577 9.15 6.11 -38.10
CA LYS A 577 9.13 7.49 -38.61
C LYS A 577 9.12 8.50 -37.46
N GLU A 578 8.20 8.37 -36.50
CA GLU A 578 8.11 9.28 -35.34
C GLU A 578 9.39 9.27 -34.48
N LEU A 579 10.04 8.11 -34.30
CA LEU A 579 11.33 8.02 -33.59
C LEU A 579 12.43 8.79 -34.33
N ARG A 580 12.60 8.55 -35.64
CA ARG A 580 13.58 9.28 -36.47
C ARG A 580 13.27 10.78 -36.57
N ASP A 581 12.00 11.15 -36.65
CA ASP A 581 11.54 12.56 -36.70
C ASP A 581 11.97 13.35 -35.44
N TRP A 582 12.08 12.67 -34.29
CA TRP A 582 12.56 13.22 -33.02
C TRP A 582 14.03 12.91 -32.70
N ASN A 583 14.79 12.37 -33.66
CA ASN A 583 16.19 11.91 -33.49
C ASN A 583 16.38 10.93 -32.31
N LEU A 584 15.45 9.99 -32.14
CA LEU A 584 15.46 8.94 -31.11
C LEU A 584 15.62 7.54 -31.72
N GLU A 585 16.26 6.62 -30.98
CA GLU A 585 16.40 5.21 -31.34
C GLU A 585 16.23 4.31 -30.10
N LEU A 586 15.57 3.16 -30.26
CA LEU A 586 15.43 2.14 -29.23
C LEU A 586 16.48 1.03 -29.43
N GLU A 587 17.34 0.84 -28.43
CA GLU A 587 18.38 -0.20 -28.43
C GLU A 587 17.76 -1.61 -28.59
N GLU A 588 18.49 -2.54 -29.23
CA GLU A 588 17.95 -3.87 -29.56
C GLU A 588 17.79 -4.77 -28.32
N GLY A 589 18.75 -4.70 -27.40
CA GLY A 589 18.75 -5.48 -26.16
C GLY A 589 17.97 -4.84 -25.02
N PHE A 590 17.49 -5.68 -24.12
CA PHE A 590 17.15 -5.26 -22.75
C PHE A 590 18.43 -4.95 -21.96
N LEU A 591 18.37 -3.96 -21.07
CA LEU A 591 19.53 -3.49 -20.33
C LEU A 591 20.02 -4.54 -19.33
N SER A 592 21.23 -5.06 -19.59
CA SER A 592 21.99 -5.94 -18.69
C SER A 592 22.79 -5.13 -17.66
N LEU A 593 22.79 -5.60 -16.42
CA LEU A 593 23.37 -4.93 -15.26
C LEU A 593 23.92 -5.93 -14.24
N SER A 594 24.89 -5.50 -13.43
CA SER A 594 25.38 -6.28 -12.31
C SER A 594 24.68 -5.83 -11.03
N GLY A 595 24.08 -6.78 -10.31
CA GLY A 595 23.60 -6.61 -8.94
C GLY A 595 24.43 -7.47 -7.97
N ARG A 596 24.02 -7.52 -6.70
CA ARG A 596 24.67 -8.34 -5.67
C ARG A 596 23.63 -9.11 -4.87
N THR A 597 23.87 -10.38 -4.59
CA THR A 597 23.05 -11.16 -3.65
C THR A 597 23.70 -11.11 -2.27
N LEU A 598 23.02 -10.47 -1.32
CA LEU A 598 23.42 -10.40 0.09
C LEU A 598 23.50 -11.80 0.72
N GLN A 599 24.25 -11.91 1.82
CA GLN A 599 24.37 -13.16 2.58
C GLN A 599 23.05 -13.52 3.29
N ASP A 600 22.86 -14.80 3.58
CA ASP A 600 21.71 -15.29 4.34
C ASP A 600 21.71 -14.71 5.77
N VAL A 601 20.53 -14.32 6.24
CA VAL A 601 20.34 -13.74 7.57
C VAL A 601 20.11 -14.85 8.60
N ARG A 602 20.94 -14.87 9.65
CA ARG A 602 20.79 -15.81 10.77
C ARG A 602 19.61 -15.41 11.66
N ILE A 603 18.75 -16.39 11.97
CA ILE A 603 17.56 -16.24 12.83
C ILE A 603 17.89 -16.78 14.23
N HIS A 604 17.73 -15.95 15.26
CA HIS A 604 17.99 -16.30 16.65
C HIS A 604 16.68 -16.57 17.38
N GLN A 605 16.49 -17.78 17.92
CA GLN A 605 15.28 -18.16 18.66
C GLN A 605 15.65 -18.98 19.91
N GLY A 606 15.27 -18.47 21.09
CA GLY A 606 15.69 -19.03 22.37
C GLY A 606 17.22 -19.07 22.46
N ARG A 607 17.79 -20.26 22.68
CA ARG A 607 19.25 -20.51 22.68
C ARG A 607 19.80 -21.05 21.34
N ARG A 608 18.98 -21.13 20.27
CA ARG A 608 19.44 -21.61 18.95
C ARG A 608 19.54 -20.50 17.92
N VAL A 609 20.41 -20.72 16.95
CA VAL A 609 20.58 -19.92 15.74
C VAL A 609 20.28 -20.81 14.53
N PHE A 610 19.63 -20.26 13.51
CA PHE A 610 19.26 -20.97 12.28
C PHE A 610 19.66 -20.17 11.04
N ASP A 611 20.24 -20.84 10.05
CA ASP A 611 20.53 -20.26 8.74
C ASP A 611 19.31 -20.33 7.81
N ASN A 612 19.14 -19.31 6.97
CA ASN A 612 17.91 -19.07 6.21
C ASN A 612 17.99 -19.47 4.73
N HIS A 613 18.75 -20.53 4.40
CA HIS A 613 19.07 -20.96 3.03
C HIS A 613 17.87 -21.22 2.07
N LYS A 614 16.63 -21.17 2.55
CA LYS A 614 15.40 -21.35 1.74
C LYS A 614 14.30 -20.31 2.02
N ALA A 615 14.61 -19.20 2.70
CA ALA A 615 13.67 -18.14 3.06
C ALA A 615 12.46 -18.61 3.93
N ASP A 616 12.61 -19.73 4.65
CA ASP A 616 11.56 -20.41 5.43
C ASP A 616 12.18 -21.15 6.63
N TRP A 617 11.80 -20.75 7.85
CA TRP A 617 12.20 -21.38 9.13
C TRP A 617 11.00 -22.01 9.88
N SER A 618 9.90 -22.27 9.17
CA SER A 618 8.61 -22.73 9.72
C SER A 618 8.63 -24.09 10.43
N LYS A 619 9.71 -24.87 10.34
CA LYS A 619 9.93 -26.10 11.12
C LYS A 619 10.61 -25.77 12.44
N ASN A 620 11.79 -25.15 12.34
CA ASN A 620 12.69 -24.78 13.42
C ASN A 620 11.96 -24.05 14.57
N THR A 621 11.07 -23.12 14.24
CA THR A 621 10.28 -22.36 15.23
C THR A 621 9.38 -23.20 16.14
N ARG A 622 9.07 -24.46 15.78
CA ARG A 622 8.21 -25.37 16.57
C ARG A 622 8.99 -26.36 17.44
N GLU A 623 10.30 -26.43 17.23
CA GLU A 623 11.19 -27.45 17.82
C GLU A 623 12.02 -26.89 18.98
N VAL A 624 11.97 -25.57 19.20
CA VAL A 624 12.67 -24.88 20.29
C VAL A 624 11.79 -23.80 20.95
N PRO A 625 12.06 -23.42 22.21
CA PRO A 625 11.40 -22.31 22.87
C PRO A 625 11.51 -21.00 22.09
N LEU A 626 10.48 -20.15 22.18
CA LEU A 626 10.47 -18.82 21.58
C LEU A 626 11.40 -17.86 22.35
N LEU A 627 11.78 -16.76 21.73
CA LEU A 627 12.63 -15.73 22.35
C LEU A 627 11.99 -15.09 23.59
N ARG A 628 10.67 -14.84 23.55
CA ARG A 628 9.85 -14.49 24.73
C ARG A 628 8.48 -15.14 24.59
N ALA A 629 8.30 -16.26 25.28
CA ALA A 629 6.99 -16.89 25.47
C ALA A 629 6.20 -16.18 26.57
N VAL A 630 4.87 -16.12 26.44
CA VAL A 630 3.96 -15.60 27.47
C VAL A 630 2.95 -16.70 27.82
N SER A 631 2.87 -17.06 29.11
CA SER A 631 1.91 -18.05 29.60
C SER A 631 0.48 -17.55 29.50
N LEU A 632 -0.44 -18.45 29.18
CA LEU A 632 -1.85 -18.18 28.97
C LEU A 632 -2.68 -18.97 29.98
N ASP A 633 -2.91 -18.35 31.13
CA ASP A 633 -3.51 -18.95 32.32
C ASP A 633 -4.98 -18.51 32.54
N HIS A 634 -5.36 -17.31 32.07
CA HIS A 634 -6.70 -16.75 32.24
C HIS A 634 -7.25 -16.22 30.91
N TRP A 635 -8.00 -17.06 30.19
CA TRP A 635 -8.49 -16.75 28.84
C TRP A 635 -9.83 -17.41 28.51
N LEU A 636 -10.51 -16.87 27.50
CA LEU A 636 -11.85 -17.28 27.07
C LEU A 636 -11.83 -17.87 25.66
N ILE A 637 -12.64 -18.90 25.41
CA ILE A 637 -13.01 -19.31 24.04
C ILE A 637 -14.52 -19.12 23.88
N VAL A 638 -14.93 -18.16 23.06
CA VAL A 638 -16.33 -17.95 22.68
C VAL A 638 -16.61 -18.68 21.37
N TYR A 639 -17.64 -19.52 21.35
CA TYR A 639 -18.03 -20.34 20.19
C TYR A 639 -19.55 -20.28 19.96
N THR A 640 -20.01 -20.59 18.75
CA THR A 640 -21.45 -20.65 18.45
C THR A 640 -22.03 -22.06 18.63
N LYS A 641 -23.31 -22.14 18.99
CA LYS A 641 -24.04 -23.39 19.25
C LYS A 641 -23.70 -24.53 18.27
N GLY A 642 -23.40 -25.70 18.81
CA GLY A 642 -22.98 -26.88 18.04
C GLY A 642 -21.50 -26.91 17.63
N ASN A 643 -20.67 -25.96 18.07
CA ASN A 643 -19.23 -25.94 17.78
C ASN A 643 -18.32 -26.15 19.02
N TYR A 644 -18.90 -26.60 20.14
CA TYR A 644 -18.18 -26.91 21.38
C TYR A 644 -17.02 -27.88 21.16
N GLU A 645 -17.26 -29.03 20.52
CA GLU A 645 -16.21 -30.02 20.22
C GLU A 645 -15.07 -29.46 19.37
N THR A 646 -15.38 -28.56 18.42
CA THR A 646 -14.37 -27.88 17.60
C THR A 646 -13.53 -26.89 18.44
N ALA A 647 -14.15 -26.20 19.41
CA ALA A 647 -13.46 -25.31 20.34
C ALA A 647 -12.56 -26.09 21.33
N LEU A 648 -13.08 -27.18 21.90
CA LEU A 648 -12.34 -28.08 22.78
C LEU A 648 -11.15 -28.75 22.05
N THR A 649 -11.39 -29.24 20.84
CA THR A 649 -10.34 -29.79 19.96
C THR A 649 -9.26 -28.73 19.64
N LEU A 650 -9.63 -27.46 19.42
CA LEU A 650 -8.65 -26.39 19.24
C LEU A 650 -7.81 -26.17 20.51
N GLN A 651 -8.44 -26.12 21.69
CA GLN A 651 -7.73 -25.97 22.97
C GLN A 651 -6.71 -27.09 23.18
N GLN A 652 -7.13 -28.35 23.03
CA GLN A 652 -6.27 -29.52 23.14
C GLN A 652 -5.10 -29.47 22.13
N ASN A 653 -5.36 -29.03 20.89
CA ASN A 653 -4.31 -28.88 19.88
C ASN A 653 -3.33 -27.75 20.21
N LEU A 654 -3.78 -26.64 20.82
CA LEU A 654 -2.89 -25.59 21.32
C LEU A 654 -2.02 -26.14 22.46
N GLN A 655 -2.63 -26.72 23.49
CA GLN A 655 -1.96 -27.32 24.64
C GLN A 655 -0.93 -28.41 24.25
N ARG A 656 -1.16 -29.13 23.15
CA ARG A 656 -0.20 -30.12 22.61
C ARG A 656 1.01 -29.50 21.91
N VAL A 657 0.90 -28.33 21.28
CA VAL A 657 2.00 -27.72 20.50
C VAL A 657 2.78 -26.65 21.26
N THR A 658 2.15 -25.98 22.22
CA THR A 658 2.74 -24.83 22.93
C THR A 658 3.92 -25.14 23.86
N PRO A 659 4.02 -26.31 24.55
CA PRO A 659 5.12 -26.56 25.48
C PRO A 659 6.51 -26.57 24.83
N ARG A 660 6.63 -27.10 23.60
CA ARG A 660 7.91 -27.07 22.84
C ARG A 660 8.35 -25.66 22.47
N MET A 661 7.40 -24.73 22.37
CA MET A 661 7.62 -23.31 22.10
C MET A 661 7.81 -22.50 23.41
N GLY A 662 7.82 -23.15 24.58
CA GLY A 662 7.95 -22.50 25.89
C GLY A 662 6.67 -21.80 26.38
N ILE A 663 5.54 -21.98 25.69
CA ILE A 663 4.25 -21.38 26.07
C ILE A 663 3.45 -22.40 26.91
N THR A 664 3.12 -22.03 28.15
CA THR A 664 2.12 -22.74 28.96
C THR A 664 0.72 -22.28 28.59
N VAL A 665 -0.20 -23.21 28.33
CA VAL A 665 -1.63 -22.91 28.06
C VAL A 665 -2.51 -23.71 29.02
N ARG A 666 -3.22 -23.00 29.90
CA ARG A 666 -4.24 -23.60 30.78
C ARG A 666 -5.55 -23.78 30.03
N ASN A 667 -6.51 -24.45 30.66
CA ASN A 667 -7.86 -24.59 30.10
C ASN A 667 -8.52 -23.21 30.00
N ALA A 668 -9.15 -22.93 28.87
CA ALA A 668 -9.96 -21.73 28.70
C ALA A 668 -11.31 -21.90 29.39
N LYS A 669 -11.97 -20.78 29.72
CA LYS A 669 -13.42 -20.81 29.93
C LYS A 669 -14.10 -20.83 28.57
N LEU A 670 -14.68 -21.99 28.22
CA LEU A 670 -15.50 -22.17 27.01
C LEU A 670 -16.88 -21.51 27.24
N LEU A 671 -17.34 -20.71 26.28
CA LEU A 671 -18.55 -19.89 26.38
C LEU A 671 -19.36 -19.97 25.08
N GLU A 672 -20.64 -20.37 25.18
CA GLU A 672 -21.54 -20.32 24.01
C GLU A 672 -22.08 -18.89 23.77
N ALA A 673 -22.24 -18.54 22.50
CA ALA A 673 -22.96 -17.35 22.04
C ALA A 673 -23.83 -17.70 20.81
N ALA A 674 -24.86 -16.89 20.54
CA ALA A 674 -25.50 -16.88 19.23
C ALA A 674 -24.59 -16.18 18.21
N ASP A 675 -24.79 -16.45 16.91
CA ASP A 675 -23.99 -15.85 15.82
C ASP A 675 -24.43 -14.39 15.52
N THR A 676 -24.43 -13.54 16.54
CA THR A 676 -24.81 -12.12 16.48
C THR A 676 -23.88 -11.27 17.33
N VAL A 677 -23.55 -10.05 16.86
CA VAL A 677 -22.63 -9.12 17.55
C VAL A 677 -23.06 -8.90 19.02
N GLN A 678 -24.35 -8.67 19.25
CA GLN A 678 -24.94 -8.47 20.57
C GLN A 678 -24.76 -9.69 21.49
N SER A 679 -24.87 -10.92 20.99
CA SER A 679 -24.65 -12.11 21.83
C SER A 679 -23.18 -12.28 22.18
N TYR A 680 -22.26 -12.05 21.25
CA TYR A 680 -20.81 -12.08 21.55
C TYR A 680 -20.45 -11.04 22.62
N ILE A 681 -20.95 -9.80 22.49
CA ILE A 681 -20.69 -8.71 23.45
C ILE A 681 -21.23 -9.07 24.84
N ARG A 682 -22.51 -9.45 24.97
CA ARG A 682 -23.10 -9.82 26.28
C ARG A 682 -22.42 -11.02 26.93
N THR A 683 -22.00 -12.01 26.15
CA THR A 683 -21.24 -13.16 26.65
C THR A 683 -19.85 -12.76 27.15
N LEU A 684 -19.25 -11.69 26.61
CA LEU A 684 -17.99 -11.12 27.09
C LEU A 684 -18.19 -10.23 28.32
N GLU A 685 -19.17 -9.33 28.32
CA GLU A 685 -19.53 -8.47 29.46
C GLU A 685 -19.78 -9.28 30.75
N LYS A 686 -20.41 -10.45 30.63
CA LYS A 686 -20.72 -11.34 31.76
C LYS A 686 -19.52 -12.15 32.29
N HIS A 687 -18.43 -12.32 31.52
CA HIS A 687 -17.41 -13.33 31.82
C HIS A 687 -15.95 -12.89 31.66
N ALA A 688 -15.68 -11.79 30.96
CA ALA A 688 -14.37 -11.17 30.90
C ALA A 688 -14.12 -10.34 32.16
N SER A 689 -12.85 -10.17 32.51
CA SER A 689 -12.42 -9.44 33.70
C SER A 689 -11.07 -8.78 33.45
N GLN A 690 -10.62 -7.93 34.37
CA GLN A 690 -9.24 -7.38 34.34
C GLN A 690 -8.14 -8.46 34.38
N LYS A 691 -8.46 -9.69 34.82
CA LYS A 691 -7.53 -10.85 34.79
C LYS A 691 -7.52 -11.59 33.44
N THR A 692 -8.42 -11.28 32.52
CA THR A 692 -8.56 -11.99 31.24
C THR A 692 -7.50 -11.52 30.23
N GLN A 693 -6.50 -12.36 29.99
CA GLN A 693 -5.37 -12.06 29.11
C GLN A 693 -5.75 -12.04 27.61
N MET A 694 -6.68 -12.91 27.20
CA MET A 694 -7.06 -13.08 25.80
C MET A 694 -8.49 -13.61 25.62
N VAL A 695 -9.10 -13.22 24.51
CA VAL A 695 -10.35 -13.82 23.99
C VAL A 695 -10.09 -14.48 22.64
N LEU A 696 -10.43 -15.76 22.50
CA LEU A 696 -10.50 -16.46 21.22
C LEU A 696 -11.96 -16.60 20.79
N CYS A 697 -12.30 -16.19 19.57
CA CYS A 697 -13.64 -16.31 19.00
C CYS A 697 -13.62 -17.33 17.84
N LEU A 698 -14.28 -18.47 18.03
CA LEU A 698 -14.56 -19.44 16.98
C LEU A 698 -15.81 -19.00 16.21
N LEU A 699 -15.61 -18.52 14.99
CA LEU A 699 -16.67 -18.02 14.10
C LEU A 699 -17.09 -19.14 13.13
N PRO A 700 -18.39 -19.36 12.90
CA PRO A 700 -18.86 -20.38 11.96
C PRO A 700 -18.62 -19.97 10.49
N THR A 701 -18.78 -18.67 10.18
CA THR A 701 -18.68 -18.09 8.83
C THR A 701 -17.66 -16.94 8.81
N ASP A 702 -17.28 -16.47 7.61
CA ASP A 702 -16.51 -15.23 7.45
C ASP A 702 -17.38 -13.97 7.37
N ASN A 703 -18.41 -13.89 8.22
CA ASN A 703 -19.24 -12.70 8.38
C ASN A 703 -18.40 -11.53 8.94
N LYS A 704 -18.19 -10.51 8.10
CA LYS A 704 -17.40 -9.33 8.45
C LYS A 704 -18.06 -8.46 9.52
N GLU A 705 -19.39 -8.42 9.61
CA GLU A 705 -20.08 -7.63 10.63
C GLU A 705 -19.82 -8.16 12.04
N ILE A 706 -19.85 -9.49 12.21
CA ILE A 706 -19.52 -10.16 13.48
C ILE A 706 -18.06 -9.93 13.85
N TYR A 707 -17.14 -10.10 12.89
CA TYR A 707 -15.72 -9.82 13.10
C TYR A 707 -15.47 -8.35 13.50
N ASP A 708 -16.07 -7.39 12.78
CA ASP A 708 -15.91 -5.96 13.02
C ASP A 708 -16.50 -5.55 14.38
N GLY A 709 -17.67 -6.09 14.75
CA GLY A 709 -18.32 -5.83 16.04
C GLY A 709 -17.49 -6.34 17.22
N ILE A 710 -17.04 -7.60 17.16
CA ILE A 710 -16.13 -8.20 18.17
C ILE A 710 -14.84 -7.39 18.27
N LYS A 711 -14.24 -7.01 17.14
CA LYS A 711 -12.99 -6.24 17.12
C LYS A 711 -13.16 -4.81 17.62
N ARG A 712 -14.27 -4.13 17.30
CA ARG A 712 -14.57 -2.80 17.85
C ARG A 712 -14.68 -2.85 19.36
N TYR A 713 -15.49 -3.77 19.89
CA TYR A 713 -15.65 -3.96 21.32
C TYR A 713 -14.32 -4.26 22.02
N LEU A 714 -13.57 -5.28 21.55
CA LEU A 714 -12.34 -5.74 22.19
C LEU A 714 -11.08 -4.87 21.93
N CYS A 715 -11.14 -3.88 21.04
CA CYS A 715 -10.02 -2.96 20.79
C CYS A 715 -10.28 -1.52 21.27
N ILE A 716 -11.52 -1.15 21.60
CA ILE A 716 -11.91 0.22 22.00
C ILE A 716 -12.65 0.22 23.36
N ASN A 717 -13.71 -0.59 23.50
CA ASN A 717 -14.59 -0.54 24.67
C ASN A 717 -14.08 -1.37 25.86
N TYR A 718 -13.55 -2.57 25.58
CA TYR A 718 -13.04 -3.50 26.59
C TYR A 718 -11.70 -4.10 26.10
N PRO A 719 -10.58 -3.38 26.31
CA PRO A 719 -9.36 -3.56 25.51
C PRO A 719 -8.57 -4.82 25.88
N ILE A 720 -8.92 -5.95 25.24
CA ILE A 720 -8.29 -7.26 25.45
C ILE A 720 -7.81 -7.83 24.10
N PRO A 721 -6.54 -8.27 24.00
CA PRO A 721 -6.01 -8.94 22.81
C PRO A 721 -6.90 -10.11 22.36
N SER A 722 -7.19 -10.18 21.06
CA SER A 722 -8.25 -11.06 20.54
C SER A 722 -7.89 -11.84 19.27
N GLN A 723 -8.30 -13.11 19.24
CA GLN A 723 -8.01 -14.08 18.19
C GLN A 723 -9.28 -14.62 17.55
N CYS A 724 -9.56 -14.27 16.30
CA CYS A 724 -10.67 -14.86 15.55
C CYS A 724 -10.19 -16.09 14.76
N VAL A 725 -10.99 -17.15 14.73
CA VAL A 725 -10.70 -18.39 13.98
C VAL A 725 -11.98 -18.85 13.27
N LEU A 726 -11.92 -19.09 11.96
CA LEU A 726 -13.07 -19.62 11.21
C LEU A 726 -13.12 -21.16 11.35
N LYS A 727 -14.29 -21.74 11.63
CA LYS A 727 -14.50 -23.20 11.73
C LYS A 727 -13.87 -23.98 10.57
N ARG A 728 -14.18 -23.57 9.33
CA ARG A 728 -13.64 -24.10 8.04
C ARG A 728 -12.10 -24.08 7.88
N THR A 729 -11.38 -23.51 8.85
CA THR A 729 -9.91 -23.59 8.94
C THR A 729 -9.48 -24.86 9.69
N LEU A 730 -10.21 -25.21 10.76
CA LEU A 730 -9.93 -26.32 11.66
C LEU A 730 -10.37 -27.65 11.05
N ASP A 731 -11.49 -27.65 10.31
CA ASP A 731 -12.06 -28.80 9.57
C ASP A 731 -11.15 -29.38 8.46
N ARG A 732 -9.87 -28.99 8.40
CA ARG A 732 -8.91 -29.35 7.34
C ARG A 732 -8.07 -30.56 7.74
N PRO A 733 -8.40 -31.79 7.26
CA PRO A 733 -7.99 -33.04 7.91
C PRO A 733 -6.48 -33.38 7.87
N LYS A 734 -5.66 -32.61 7.13
CA LYS A 734 -4.22 -32.89 6.96
C LYS A 734 -3.30 -31.85 7.62
N THR A 735 -3.82 -30.92 8.42
CA THR A 735 -3.03 -29.79 8.96
C THR A 735 -3.32 -29.29 10.40
N PRO A 736 -4.12 -29.93 11.29
CA PRO A 736 -4.59 -29.31 12.54
C PRO A 736 -3.44 -28.82 13.44
N VAL A 737 -2.40 -29.64 13.64
CA VAL A 737 -1.18 -29.27 14.39
C VAL A 737 -0.53 -28.00 13.81
N THR A 738 -0.36 -27.91 12.49
CA THR A 738 0.25 -26.74 11.83
C THR A 738 -0.60 -25.48 11.95
N ILE A 739 -1.92 -25.62 11.97
CA ILE A 739 -2.86 -24.50 12.17
C ILE A 739 -2.77 -24.01 13.62
N ALA A 740 -2.85 -24.93 14.59
CA ALA A 740 -2.71 -24.61 16.01
C ALA A 740 -1.36 -23.96 16.34
N THR A 741 -0.24 -24.42 15.77
CA THR A 741 1.06 -23.74 15.93
C THR A 741 0.97 -22.29 15.45
N LYS A 742 0.45 -22.02 14.25
CA LYS A 742 0.38 -20.63 13.74
C LYS A 742 -0.56 -19.74 14.57
N ILE A 743 -1.66 -20.29 15.07
CA ILE A 743 -2.56 -19.60 16.00
C ILE A 743 -1.82 -19.27 17.30
N ALA A 744 -1.13 -20.23 17.92
CA ALA A 744 -0.36 -20.02 19.14
C ALA A 744 0.77 -18.96 18.99
N LEU A 745 1.51 -18.98 17.88
CA LEU A 745 2.53 -17.97 17.58
C LEU A 745 1.91 -16.56 17.47
N GLN A 746 0.75 -16.44 16.79
CA GLN A 746 0.03 -15.17 16.69
C GLN A 746 -0.53 -14.71 18.06
N MET A 747 -1.07 -15.62 18.87
CA MET A 747 -1.54 -15.32 20.23
C MET A 747 -0.40 -14.83 21.12
N ASN A 748 0.78 -15.46 21.07
CA ASN A 748 1.97 -15.03 21.82
C ASN A 748 2.38 -13.58 21.47
N CYS A 749 2.40 -13.22 20.18
CA CYS A 749 2.71 -11.86 19.72
C CYS A 749 1.70 -10.82 20.24
N LYS A 750 0.41 -11.19 20.25
CA LYS A 750 -0.69 -10.35 20.75
C LYS A 750 -0.64 -10.12 22.27
N LEU A 751 0.04 -10.99 23.00
CA LEU A 751 0.32 -10.88 24.44
C LEU A 751 1.65 -10.17 24.74
N GLY A 752 2.32 -9.59 23.73
CA GLY A 752 3.62 -8.93 23.88
C GLY A 752 4.82 -9.90 23.93
N GLY A 753 4.61 -11.19 23.64
CA GLY A 753 5.66 -12.16 23.40
C GLY A 753 6.39 -11.94 22.07
N ALA A 754 7.57 -12.53 21.93
CA ALA A 754 8.45 -12.40 20.77
C ALA A 754 8.92 -13.77 20.29
N LEU A 755 8.94 -13.99 18.97
CA LEU A 755 9.19 -15.32 18.42
C LEU A 755 10.69 -15.56 18.21
N TRP A 756 11.35 -14.68 17.47
CA TRP A 756 12.77 -14.72 17.13
C TRP A 756 13.34 -13.28 17.07
N LYS A 757 14.66 -13.16 16.96
CA LYS A 757 15.34 -11.91 16.55
C LYS A 757 16.37 -12.17 15.46
N VAL A 758 16.91 -11.07 14.93
CA VAL A 758 17.97 -11.03 13.93
C VAL A 758 19.00 -10.03 14.43
N ASP A 759 20.29 -10.32 14.25
CA ASP A 759 21.32 -9.30 14.44
C ASP A 759 21.19 -8.23 13.34
N ILE A 760 20.81 -7.02 13.77
CA ILE A 760 20.56 -5.87 12.92
C ILE A 760 21.87 -5.19 12.48
N GLY A 761 22.94 -5.31 13.28
CA GLY A 761 24.22 -4.64 13.05
C GLY A 761 24.25 -3.14 13.35
N LEU A 762 23.27 -2.61 14.12
CA LEU A 762 23.21 -1.20 14.52
C LEU A 762 22.80 -1.09 16.00
N GLN A 763 23.58 -0.36 16.80
CA GLN A 763 23.40 -0.26 18.26
C GLN A 763 22.48 0.91 18.65
N ASN A 764 21.70 0.73 19.72
CA ASN A 764 20.78 1.72 20.32
C ASN A 764 19.95 2.49 19.28
N ALA A 765 19.23 1.75 18.41
CA ALA A 765 18.51 2.30 17.26
C ALA A 765 17.01 1.96 17.28
N MET A 766 16.17 2.97 17.09
CA MET A 766 14.71 2.85 16.97
C MET A 766 14.30 2.69 15.50
N PHE A 767 13.44 1.72 15.22
CA PHE A 767 12.93 1.44 13.87
C PHE A 767 11.46 1.77 13.77
N ILE A 768 11.13 2.75 12.92
CA ILE A 768 9.77 3.26 12.73
C ILE A 768 9.23 2.84 11.37
N GLY A 769 7.97 2.41 11.33
CA GLY A 769 7.22 2.11 10.11
C GLY A 769 5.96 2.97 10.03
N ILE A 770 5.71 3.50 8.84
CA ILE A 770 4.54 4.32 8.53
C ILE A 770 3.93 3.84 7.20
N ASP A 771 2.63 3.55 7.17
CA ASP A 771 1.86 3.24 5.95
C ASP A 771 0.44 3.81 6.09
N CYS A 772 -0.12 4.29 4.98
CA CYS A 772 -1.45 4.92 4.97
C CYS A 772 -2.50 4.01 4.32
N PHE A 773 -3.58 3.78 5.05
CA PHE A 773 -4.76 3.10 4.54
C PHE A 773 -5.82 4.11 4.07
N HIS A 774 -6.31 3.91 2.85
CA HIS A 774 -7.38 4.71 2.25
C HIS A 774 -8.49 3.82 1.70
N ASP A 775 -9.66 3.82 2.35
CA ASP A 775 -10.91 3.32 1.75
C ASP A 775 -11.54 4.47 0.92
N ILE A 776 -10.86 4.76 -0.21
CA ILE A 776 -11.28 5.80 -1.16
C ILE A 776 -12.68 5.48 -1.67
N GLU A 777 -12.94 4.21 -2.01
CA GLU A 777 -14.20 3.70 -2.56
C GLU A 777 -15.41 4.02 -1.67
N ARG A 778 -15.27 4.01 -0.33
CA ARG A 778 -16.36 4.39 0.59
C ARG A 778 -16.26 5.82 1.16
N ARG A 779 -15.37 6.66 0.62
CA ARG A 779 -15.11 8.05 1.07
C ARG A 779 -14.76 8.16 2.57
N ARG A 780 -14.26 7.08 3.18
CA ARG A 780 -13.99 7.03 4.62
C ARG A 780 -12.72 7.81 4.95
N LYS A 781 -12.62 8.23 6.23
CA LYS A 781 -11.41 8.84 6.78
C LYS A 781 -10.19 7.95 6.50
N SER A 782 -9.08 8.56 6.10
CA SER A 782 -7.81 7.84 5.94
C SER A 782 -7.24 7.47 7.30
N VAL A 783 -6.42 6.44 7.37
CA VAL A 783 -5.73 6.06 8.61
C VAL A 783 -4.25 5.87 8.33
N ALA A 784 -3.40 6.69 8.96
CA ALA A 784 -1.99 6.43 9.04
C ALA A 784 -1.71 5.49 10.22
N GLY A 785 -1.01 4.39 9.99
CA GLY A 785 -0.47 3.55 11.06
C GLY A 785 0.97 3.97 11.35
N PHE A 786 1.31 4.12 12.63
CA PHE A 786 2.67 4.37 13.10
C PHE A 786 3.06 3.21 14.02
N VAL A 787 4.22 2.58 13.76
CA VAL A 787 4.74 1.49 14.59
C VAL A 787 6.24 1.69 14.81
N ALA A 788 6.69 1.66 16.06
CA ALA A 788 8.10 1.87 16.44
C ALA A 788 8.62 0.70 17.30
N SER A 789 9.87 0.29 17.12
CA SER A 789 10.53 -0.59 18.10
C SER A 789 10.82 0.17 19.39
N ILE A 790 10.70 -0.50 20.54
CA ILE A 790 11.00 0.10 21.87
C ILE A 790 12.11 -0.66 22.63
N ASP A 791 12.84 -1.53 21.91
CA ASP A 791 14.02 -2.25 22.38
C ASP A 791 15.06 -2.45 21.25
N PRO A 792 16.37 -2.49 21.55
CA PRO A 792 17.44 -2.75 20.58
C PRO A 792 17.37 -4.11 19.86
N ASP A 793 16.70 -5.11 20.44
CA ASP A 793 16.50 -6.43 19.82
C ASP A 793 15.27 -6.49 18.88
N LEU A 794 14.50 -5.39 18.76
CA LEU A 794 13.27 -5.28 17.95
C LEU A 794 12.21 -6.34 18.30
N THR A 795 12.13 -6.71 19.59
CA THR A 795 11.17 -7.71 20.11
C THR A 795 9.91 -7.07 20.69
N ARG A 796 9.90 -5.76 20.90
CA ARG A 796 8.81 -4.97 21.48
C ARG A 796 8.47 -3.81 20.56
N TRP A 797 7.18 -3.59 20.37
CA TRP A 797 6.66 -2.64 19.40
C TRP A 797 5.61 -1.75 20.06
N PHE A 798 5.81 -0.44 19.95
CA PHE A 798 4.77 0.56 20.16
C PHE A 798 3.97 0.75 18.86
N SER A 799 2.67 1.02 18.98
CA SER A 799 1.76 1.15 17.86
C SER A 799 0.65 2.17 18.15
N GLU A 800 0.45 3.10 17.20
CA GLU A 800 -0.57 4.15 17.26
C GLU A 800 -1.11 4.43 15.85
N CYS A 801 -2.29 5.04 15.74
CA CYS A 801 -2.84 5.41 14.44
C CYS A 801 -3.48 6.81 14.44
N ILE A 802 -3.22 7.56 13.37
CA ILE A 802 -3.75 8.91 13.17
C ILE A 802 -4.86 8.83 12.11
N ILE A 803 -6.06 9.30 12.48
CA ILE A 803 -7.23 9.31 11.58
C ILE A 803 -7.31 10.67 10.88
N GLN A 804 -7.29 10.66 9.55
CA GLN A 804 -7.11 11.82 8.69
C GLN A 804 -8.25 11.98 7.67
N GLN A 805 -8.27 13.07 6.89
CA GLN A 805 -9.30 13.27 5.86
C GLN A 805 -9.20 12.22 4.73
N SER A 806 -10.31 11.95 4.03
CA SER A 806 -10.38 10.92 2.97
C SER A 806 -9.42 11.23 1.82
N GLY A 807 -8.47 10.33 1.54
CA GLY A 807 -7.46 10.48 0.49
C GLY A 807 -6.23 11.33 0.87
N GLN A 808 -6.12 11.79 2.12
CA GLN A 808 -4.94 12.49 2.63
C GLN A 808 -3.79 11.49 2.91
N GLU A 809 -2.85 11.37 1.97
CA GLU A 809 -1.66 10.53 2.08
C GLU A 809 -0.66 11.03 3.14
N LEU A 810 -0.38 12.34 3.18
CA LEU A 810 0.63 12.92 4.08
C LEU A 810 0.12 13.01 5.53
N VAL A 811 0.96 12.60 6.48
CA VAL A 811 0.58 12.41 7.89
C VAL A 811 0.88 13.65 8.74
N LYS A 812 -0.17 14.32 9.20
CA LYS A 812 -0.08 15.39 10.20
C LYS A 812 -0.08 14.77 11.60
N GLY A 813 0.83 15.21 12.48
CA GLY A 813 0.82 14.81 13.90
C GLY A 813 1.74 13.65 14.28
N LEU A 814 2.66 13.21 13.40
CA LEU A 814 3.68 12.19 13.73
C LEU A 814 4.47 12.52 15.02
N THR A 815 4.59 13.79 15.39
CA THR A 815 5.23 14.27 16.62
C THR A 815 4.64 13.64 17.89
N THR A 816 3.33 13.43 17.98
CA THR A 816 2.68 12.82 19.16
C THR A 816 3.11 11.35 19.28
N CYS A 817 3.06 10.61 18.18
CA CYS A 817 3.47 9.21 18.15
C CYS A 817 4.98 9.04 18.41
N LEU A 818 5.80 9.99 17.92
CA LEU A 818 7.25 10.03 18.13
C LEU A 818 7.59 10.31 19.59
N TYR A 819 6.93 11.28 20.24
CA TYR A 819 7.07 11.56 21.68
C TYR A 819 6.74 10.30 22.50
N THR A 820 5.59 9.67 22.24
CA THR A 820 5.19 8.45 22.96
C THR A 820 6.20 7.32 22.72
N ALA A 821 6.62 7.06 21.49
CA ALA A 821 7.63 6.04 21.18
C ALA A 821 8.96 6.27 21.92
N LEU A 822 9.43 7.52 21.98
CA LEU A 822 10.68 7.88 22.67
C LEU A 822 10.55 7.80 24.18
N LYS A 823 9.43 8.24 24.77
CA LYS A 823 9.12 8.02 26.18
C LYS A 823 9.18 6.52 26.52
N LEU A 824 8.53 5.68 25.70
CA LEU A 824 8.50 4.23 25.89
C LEU A 824 9.87 3.56 25.65
N TRP A 825 10.74 4.14 24.82
CA TRP A 825 12.12 3.70 24.69
C TRP A 825 12.93 4.02 25.95
N CYS A 826 12.86 5.25 26.46
CA CYS A 826 13.56 5.67 27.68
C CYS A 826 13.07 4.89 28.91
N GLU A 827 11.76 4.59 29.01
CA GLU A 827 11.16 3.70 30.02
C GLU A 827 11.79 2.29 30.06
N GLN A 828 12.50 1.85 29.02
CA GLN A 828 13.02 0.48 28.90
C GLN A 828 14.54 0.39 28.73
N ASN A 829 15.21 1.46 28.26
CA ASN A 829 16.62 1.41 27.82
C ASN A 829 17.52 2.44 28.53
N SER A 830 17.02 3.11 29.58
CA SER A 830 17.72 4.10 30.43
C SER A 830 18.32 5.33 29.72
N SER A 831 18.19 5.41 28.39
CA SER A 831 18.78 6.43 27.52
C SER A 831 17.94 6.55 26.25
N PRO A 832 17.92 7.71 25.56
CA PRO A 832 17.29 7.84 24.26
C PRO A 832 18.03 6.99 23.19
N PRO A 833 17.38 6.65 22.07
CA PRO A 833 18.06 5.98 20.97
C PRO A 833 19.10 6.92 20.35
N HIS A 834 20.27 6.40 19.98
CA HIS A 834 21.28 7.17 19.26
C HIS A 834 20.83 7.49 17.82
N SER A 835 19.98 6.65 17.25
CA SER A 835 19.44 6.83 15.90
C SER A 835 18.00 6.35 15.73
N ILE A 836 17.29 6.97 14.80
CA ILE A 836 15.91 6.65 14.43
C ILE A 836 15.88 6.43 12.91
N ILE A 837 15.41 5.26 12.48
CA ILE A 837 15.33 4.87 11.07
C ILE A 837 13.86 4.67 10.72
N VAL A 838 13.33 5.57 9.90
CA VAL A 838 11.92 5.60 9.47
C VAL A 838 11.80 4.98 8.08
N TYR A 839 10.91 4.00 7.95
CA TYR A 839 10.50 3.45 6.65
C TYR A 839 9.03 3.81 6.35
N ARG A 840 8.83 4.64 5.31
CA ARG A 840 7.53 5.20 4.91
C ARG A 840 7.04 4.59 3.61
N ASP A 841 5.97 3.81 3.67
CA ASP A 841 5.31 3.19 2.52
C ASP A 841 4.06 4.01 2.11
N GLY A 842 3.65 3.92 0.85
CA GLY A 842 2.48 4.61 0.27
C GLY A 842 2.79 5.81 -0.64
N VAL A 843 3.81 6.60 -0.33
CA VAL A 843 4.05 7.91 -0.98
C VAL A 843 4.56 7.79 -2.42
N GLY A 844 3.95 8.54 -3.34
CA GLY A 844 4.35 8.63 -4.75
C GLY A 844 5.30 9.80 -5.05
N ASP A 845 6.09 9.67 -6.12
CA ASP A 845 7.18 10.57 -6.52
C ASP A 845 6.76 12.05 -6.57
N GLY A 846 5.58 12.36 -7.13
CA GLY A 846 5.02 13.73 -7.19
C GLY A 846 4.50 14.29 -5.86
N GLN A 847 4.84 13.66 -4.74
CA GLN A 847 4.60 14.12 -3.37
C GLN A 847 5.89 14.17 -2.53
N LEU A 848 7.06 13.85 -3.12
CA LEU A 848 8.31 13.67 -2.39
C LEU A 848 8.78 14.96 -1.69
N GLN A 849 8.63 16.12 -2.32
CA GLN A 849 8.97 17.41 -1.71
C GLN A 849 8.09 17.68 -0.48
N ALA A 850 6.77 17.59 -0.66
CA ALA A 850 5.81 17.80 0.43
C ALA A 850 5.92 16.76 1.57
N LEU A 851 6.51 15.59 1.31
CA LEU A 851 6.87 14.62 2.35
C LEU A 851 8.06 15.11 3.20
N ILE A 852 9.08 15.70 2.56
CA ILE A 852 10.24 16.31 3.23
C ILE A 852 9.78 17.53 4.04
N ASP A 853 9.07 18.46 3.39
CA ASP A 853 8.61 19.72 3.99
C ASP A 853 7.65 19.52 5.18
N GLN A 854 6.95 18.38 5.25
CA GLN A 854 5.93 18.10 6.26
C GLN A 854 6.32 16.95 7.20
N GLU A 855 6.45 15.72 6.74
CA GLU A 855 6.69 14.58 7.64
C GLU A 855 8.13 14.57 8.19
N VAL A 856 9.14 14.80 7.34
CA VAL A 856 10.55 14.82 7.78
C VAL A 856 10.79 16.02 8.69
N LYS A 857 10.48 17.25 8.26
CA LYS A 857 10.81 18.44 9.06
C LYS A 857 10.02 18.51 10.38
N GLN A 858 8.80 17.97 10.45
CA GLN A 858 8.04 17.89 11.71
C GLN A 858 8.64 16.84 12.68
N MET A 859 9.39 15.84 12.21
CA MET A 859 10.16 14.92 13.06
C MET A 859 11.52 15.52 13.47
N GLU A 860 12.29 16.11 12.54
CA GLU A 860 13.55 16.81 12.83
C GLU A 860 13.36 17.89 13.91
N THR A 861 12.42 18.82 13.66
CA THR A 861 12.16 19.96 14.55
C THR A 861 11.71 19.52 15.95
N TYR A 862 11.07 18.36 16.06
CA TYR A 862 10.76 17.79 17.38
C TYR A 862 12.01 17.27 18.09
N LEU A 863 12.86 16.50 17.41
CA LEU A 863 14.09 15.95 18.00
C LEU A 863 15.07 17.05 18.42
N GLU A 864 15.23 18.10 17.60
CA GLU A 864 16.01 19.30 17.88
C GLU A 864 15.57 19.96 19.20
N ASN A 865 14.27 20.19 19.36
CA ASN A 865 13.69 20.83 20.56
C ASN A 865 13.68 19.92 21.80
N ALA A 866 13.45 18.61 21.64
CA ALA A 866 13.32 17.67 22.74
C ALA A 866 14.65 17.37 23.45
N TYR A 867 15.76 17.28 22.68
CA TYR A 867 17.04 16.81 23.21
C TYR A 867 18.13 17.88 23.35
N ARG A 868 17.83 19.14 23.01
CA ARG A 868 18.61 20.35 23.38
C ARG A 868 20.14 20.24 23.24
N GLY A 869 20.61 19.56 22.18
CA GLY A 869 22.04 19.37 21.89
C GLY A 869 22.48 17.91 21.79
N GLN A 870 21.79 16.95 22.44
CA GLN A 870 22.08 15.53 22.25
C GLN A 870 21.55 15.06 20.88
N LYS A 871 22.44 14.94 19.89
CA LYS A 871 22.07 14.73 18.47
C LYS A 871 21.64 13.28 18.17
N VAL A 872 20.39 12.97 18.52
CA VAL A 872 19.66 11.79 18.01
C VAL A 872 19.61 11.88 16.49
N ARG A 873 20.21 10.91 15.79
CA ARG A 873 20.33 10.94 14.32
C ARG A 873 19.08 10.37 13.65
N LEU A 874 18.64 10.98 12.55
CA LEU A 874 17.46 10.56 11.79
C LEU A 874 17.85 10.06 10.39
N THR A 875 17.27 8.94 9.98
CA THR A 875 17.30 8.45 8.60
C THR A 875 15.86 8.19 8.15
N PHE A 876 15.47 8.68 6.97
CA PHE A 876 14.12 8.55 6.44
C PHE A 876 14.12 7.94 5.04
N ILE A 877 13.43 6.80 4.89
CA ILE A 877 13.49 5.91 3.72
C ILE A 877 12.08 5.68 3.17
N VAL A 878 11.84 6.10 1.93
CA VAL A 878 10.57 5.87 1.23
C VAL A 878 10.57 4.48 0.60
N VAL A 879 9.54 3.68 0.89
CA VAL A 879 9.35 2.30 0.43
C VAL A 879 8.30 2.26 -0.67
N LYS A 880 8.66 1.78 -1.87
CA LYS A 880 7.75 1.72 -3.03
C LYS A 880 7.46 0.27 -3.44
N LYS A 881 6.34 -0.25 -2.95
CA LYS A 881 5.84 -1.62 -3.24
C LYS A 881 5.12 -1.79 -4.59
N ARG A 882 4.84 -0.72 -5.35
CA ARG A 882 4.08 -0.74 -6.62
C ARG A 882 4.88 -0.09 -7.76
N ILE A 883 5.74 -0.89 -8.42
CA ILE A 883 6.68 -0.43 -9.46
C ILE A 883 6.61 -1.29 -10.72
N ASN A 884 7.06 -0.74 -11.86
CA ASN A 884 7.06 -1.43 -13.17
C ASN A 884 8.36 -2.21 -13.44
N THR A 885 9.48 -1.80 -12.83
CA THR A 885 10.80 -2.44 -12.99
C THR A 885 10.80 -3.91 -12.55
N ARG A 886 11.38 -4.78 -13.38
CA ARG A 886 11.58 -6.21 -13.18
C ARG A 886 13.05 -6.53 -13.39
N PHE A 887 13.52 -7.55 -12.69
CA PHE A 887 14.86 -8.12 -12.86
C PHE A 887 14.73 -9.63 -13.05
N PHE A 888 15.65 -10.19 -13.84
CA PHE A 888 15.69 -11.58 -14.22
C PHE A 888 17.14 -12.08 -14.16
N ILE A 889 17.35 -13.36 -13.80
CA ILE A 889 18.64 -14.05 -13.97
C ILE A 889 18.52 -14.94 -15.20
N GLU A 890 19.53 -14.90 -16.06
CA GLU A 890 19.66 -15.84 -17.18
C GLU A 890 20.31 -17.15 -16.70
N LYS A 891 19.79 -18.28 -17.19
CA LYS A 891 20.34 -19.63 -16.97
C LYS A 891 20.79 -20.25 -18.29
N ASP A 892 21.56 -21.32 -18.18
CA ASP A 892 22.01 -22.17 -19.28
C ASP A 892 20.87 -22.49 -20.25
N GLY A 893 21.13 -22.32 -21.55
CA GLY A 893 20.11 -22.44 -22.61
C GLY A 893 19.17 -21.24 -22.74
N GLY A 894 19.57 -20.05 -22.26
CA GLY A 894 18.87 -18.77 -22.49
C GLY A 894 17.54 -18.60 -21.74
N ARG A 895 17.26 -19.47 -20.76
CA ARG A 895 16.00 -19.43 -20.00
C ARG A 895 16.09 -18.45 -18.84
N LEU A 896 15.06 -17.63 -18.64
CA LEU A 896 15.03 -16.70 -17.51
C LEU A 896 14.42 -17.30 -16.24
N ASN A 897 15.10 -17.05 -15.12
CA ASN A 897 14.62 -17.33 -13.77
C ASN A 897 14.46 -16.04 -12.95
N ASN A 898 13.79 -16.15 -11.80
CA ASN A 898 13.68 -15.04 -10.85
C ASN A 898 15.02 -14.85 -10.10
N PRO A 899 15.42 -13.61 -9.79
CA PRO A 899 16.49 -13.36 -8.83
C PRO A 899 16.18 -13.93 -7.44
N SER A 900 17.24 -14.27 -6.72
CA SER A 900 17.17 -14.83 -5.37
C SER A 900 16.70 -13.81 -4.33
N PRO A 901 16.14 -14.25 -3.19
CA PRO A 901 16.07 -13.43 -1.99
C PRO A 901 17.44 -12.82 -1.67
N GLY A 902 17.47 -11.54 -1.34
CA GLY A 902 18.70 -10.80 -1.05
C GLY A 902 19.39 -10.19 -2.27
N THR A 903 18.88 -10.36 -3.50
CA THR A 903 19.42 -9.64 -4.66
C THR A 903 19.11 -8.13 -4.57
N VAL A 904 20.16 -7.32 -4.54
CA VAL A 904 20.18 -5.85 -4.54
C VAL A 904 20.56 -5.32 -5.91
N ILE A 905 19.91 -4.24 -6.34
CA ILE A 905 20.24 -3.46 -7.53
C ILE A 905 20.32 -1.99 -7.12
N ASP A 906 21.50 -1.39 -7.24
CA ASP A 906 21.85 -0.06 -6.76
C ASP A 906 22.68 0.76 -7.78
N LEU A 907 22.63 0.32 -9.04
CA LEU A 907 23.27 0.95 -10.20
C LEU A 907 22.39 0.89 -11.44
N LYS A 908 22.72 1.73 -12.43
CA LYS A 908 22.23 1.75 -13.83
C LYS A 908 20.76 2.11 -14.02
N VAL A 909 19.86 1.56 -13.20
CA VAL A 909 18.40 1.78 -13.18
C VAL A 909 17.92 2.46 -11.89
N THR A 910 18.88 2.87 -11.07
CA THR A 910 18.79 3.89 -10.01
C THR A 910 18.77 5.30 -10.60
N ARG A 911 18.41 6.29 -9.79
CA ARG A 911 18.30 7.69 -10.19
C ARG A 911 19.51 8.51 -9.74
N THR A 912 20.03 9.33 -10.63
CA THR A 912 21.16 10.25 -10.33
C THR A 912 20.80 11.28 -9.26
N GLU A 913 19.51 11.58 -9.08
CA GLU A 913 19.01 12.59 -8.14
C GLU A 913 18.70 12.01 -6.75
N TRP A 914 18.73 10.68 -6.57
CA TRP A 914 18.29 9.99 -5.35
C TRP A 914 19.37 9.06 -4.78
N TYR A 915 19.31 8.83 -3.47
CA TYR A 915 20.00 7.70 -2.84
C TYR A 915 19.03 6.51 -2.84
N ASP A 916 18.88 5.87 -4.00
CA ASP A 916 17.89 4.81 -4.20
C ASP A 916 18.50 3.45 -4.56
N PHE A 917 17.75 2.39 -4.25
CA PHE A 917 18.12 1.00 -4.53
C PHE A 917 16.88 0.10 -4.57
N PHE A 918 17.01 -1.08 -5.16
CA PHE A 918 15.99 -2.12 -5.20
C PHE A 918 16.48 -3.36 -4.44
N ILE A 919 15.58 -4.02 -3.69
CA ILE A 919 15.85 -5.35 -3.11
C ILE A 919 14.75 -6.33 -3.54
N VAL A 920 15.17 -7.50 -4.04
CA VAL A 920 14.34 -8.70 -4.15
C VAL A 920 14.40 -9.44 -2.82
N SER A 921 13.51 -9.08 -1.89
CA SER A 921 13.51 -9.64 -0.52
C SER A 921 12.77 -10.97 -0.40
N GLN A 922 11.70 -11.19 -1.16
CA GLN A 922 10.85 -12.37 -1.09
C GLN A 922 10.80 -13.11 -2.43
N SER A 923 11.03 -14.44 -2.41
CA SER A 923 10.86 -15.30 -3.57
C SER A 923 9.38 -15.56 -3.89
N VAL A 924 9.07 -15.70 -5.18
CA VAL A 924 7.80 -16.26 -5.65
C VAL A 924 7.99 -17.74 -5.96
N ARG A 925 6.93 -18.56 -5.83
CA ARG A 925 7.01 -19.98 -6.18
C ARG A 925 7.37 -20.13 -7.66
N GLU A 926 8.44 -20.88 -7.92
CA GLU A 926 8.97 -21.15 -9.26
C GLU A 926 7.88 -21.67 -10.22
N GLY A 927 7.96 -21.22 -11.48
CA GLY A 927 6.94 -21.49 -12.51
C GLY A 927 5.56 -20.85 -12.28
N THR A 928 5.36 -19.97 -11.28
CA THR A 928 4.04 -19.36 -10.99
C THR A 928 3.97 -17.83 -11.03
N GLY A 929 5.07 -17.17 -11.39
CA GLY A 929 5.14 -15.71 -11.55
C GLY A 929 6.56 -15.16 -11.63
N THR A 930 6.69 -13.95 -12.16
CA THR A 930 7.85 -13.06 -11.99
C THR A 930 7.81 -12.44 -10.59
N VAL A 931 8.96 -12.30 -9.94
CA VAL A 931 9.12 -11.54 -8.71
C VAL A 931 9.02 -10.04 -8.99
N THR A 932 8.59 -9.26 -8.01
CA THR A 932 8.58 -7.79 -8.07
C THR A 932 9.49 -7.27 -6.96
N PRO A 933 10.62 -6.60 -7.28
CA PRO A 933 11.48 -5.99 -6.27
C PRO A 933 10.72 -4.95 -5.45
N THR A 934 11.26 -4.56 -4.30
CA THR A 934 10.83 -3.35 -3.59
C THR A 934 11.89 -2.28 -3.81
N HIS A 935 11.45 -1.08 -4.19
CA HIS A 935 12.32 0.09 -4.37
C HIS A 935 12.34 0.91 -3.08
N TYR A 936 13.51 1.43 -2.73
CA TYR A 936 13.79 2.22 -1.54
C TYR A 936 14.52 3.49 -1.95
N ASN A 937 14.14 4.64 -1.40
CA ASN A 937 14.83 5.92 -1.60
C ASN A 937 15.10 6.56 -0.23
N VAL A 938 16.37 6.79 0.10
CA VAL A 938 16.78 7.54 1.29
C VAL A 938 16.67 9.03 0.98
N ILE A 939 15.68 9.69 1.60
CA ILE A 939 15.34 11.10 1.29
C ILE A 939 15.98 12.10 2.25
N HIS A 940 16.32 11.64 3.46
CA HIS A 940 17.02 12.38 4.49
C HIS A 940 17.88 11.37 5.25
N ASP A 941 19.14 11.71 5.52
CA ASP A 941 19.99 10.93 6.40
C ASP A 941 21.04 11.78 7.12
N THR A 942 20.96 11.80 8.45
CA THR A 942 21.97 12.37 9.36
C THR A 942 22.75 11.29 10.12
N LEU A 943 22.47 10.00 9.87
CA LEU A 943 23.26 8.88 10.38
C LEU A 943 24.50 8.61 9.52
N TYR A 944 24.45 8.95 8.22
CA TYR A 944 25.47 8.70 7.19
C TYR A 944 25.65 7.21 6.90
N LEU A 945 24.53 6.50 6.68
CA LEU A 945 24.52 5.08 6.36
C LEU A 945 25.10 4.83 4.97
N SER A 946 26.24 4.12 4.92
CA SER A 946 26.79 3.62 3.66
C SER A 946 25.82 2.68 2.93
N PRO A 947 25.94 2.52 1.59
CA PRO A 947 25.04 1.68 0.80
C PRO A 947 24.86 0.27 1.36
N ASP A 948 25.96 -0.42 1.71
CA ASP A 948 25.88 -1.75 2.29
C ASP A 948 25.20 -1.77 3.67
N ALA A 949 25.38 -0.72 4.48
CA ALA A 949 24.72 -0.61 5.77
C ALA A 949 23.20 -0.49 5.58
N VAL A 950 22.71 0.46 4.78
CA VAL A 950 21.26 0.65 4.59
C VAL A 950 20.60 -0.51 3.83
N GLN A 951 21.28 -1.10 2.85
CA GLN A 951 20.76 -2.25 2.08
C GLN A 951 20.69 -3.51 2.95
N GLY A 952 21.78 -3.83 3.67
CA GLY A 952 21.83 -4.98 4.60
C GLY A 952 20.84 -4.85 5.75
N LEU A 953 20.72 -3.64 6.33
CA LEU A 953 19.73 -3.29 7.35
C LEU A 953 18.30 -3.52 6.85
N THR A 954 17.98 -2.99 5.67
CA THR A 954 16.65 -3.13 5.04
C THR A 954 16.31 -4.61 4.78
N TYR A 955 17.28 -5.43 4.34
CA TYR A 955 17.06 -6.86 4.13
C TYR A 955 16.89 -7.64 5.44
N ARG A 956 17.67 -7.34 6.49
CA ARG A 956 17.48 -7.93 7.84
C ARG A 956 16.09 -7.65 8.38
N LEU A 957 15.59 -6.42 8.27
CA LEU A 957 14.24 -6.05 8.73
C LEU A 957 13.11 -6.77 7.98
N CYS A 958 13.32 -7.27 6.75
CA CYS A 958 12.36 -8.13 6.05
C CYS A 958 12.17 -9.52 6.69
N HIS A 959 12.98 -9.89 7.69
CA HIS A 959 12.89 -11.16 8.42
C HIS A 959 12.14 -11.02 9.77
N MET A 960 11.86 -9.80 10.25
CA MET A 960 11.36 -9.54 11.61
C MET A 960 9.82 -9.51 11.75
N TYR A 961 9.08 -10.08 10.79
CA TYR A 961 7.61 -10.08 10.79
C TYR A 961 7.02 -11.40 11.33
N TYR A 962 6.63 -11.39 12.61
CA TYR A 962 6.28 -12.60 13.35
C TYR A 962 5.07 -13.41 12.84
N ASN A 963 4.19 -12.81 12.01
CA ASN A 963 3.04 -13.53 11.43
C ASN A 963 3.44 -14.47 10.26
N PHE A 964 4.70 -14.46 9.83
CA PHE A 964 5.22 -15.33 8.78
C PHE A 964 6.67 -15.75 9.08
N SER A 965 6.89 -17.05 9.29
CA SER A 965 8.21 -17.67 9.52
C SER A 965 9.02 -17.84 8.23
N GLY A 966 9.24 -16.73 7.55
CA GLY A 966 9.91 -16.59 6.26
C GLY A 966 10.07 -15.12 5.88
N ILE A 967 10.79 -14.82 4.80
CA ILE A 967 11.09 -13.42 4.42
C ILE A 967 9.83 -12.74 3.81
N ILE A 968 9.54 -11.50 4.22
CA ILE A 968 8.48 -10.67 3.63
C ILE A 968 9.03 -9.57 2.69
N ARG A 969 8.14 -8.99 1.87
CA ARG A 969 8.53 -8.10 0.76
C ARG A 969 8.99 -6.69 1.16
N VAL A 970 8.61 -6.22 2.35
CA VAL A 970 8.96 -4.89 2.90
C VAL A 970 9.47 -5.06 4.35
N PRO A 971 10.16 -4.08 4.96
CA PRO A 971 10.57 -4.15 6.35
C PRO A 971 9.39 -4.44 7.30
N ALA A 972 9.64 -5.26 8.33
CA ALA A 972 8.67 -5.58 9.37
C ALA A 972 7.94 -4.34 9.95
N PRO A 973 8.61 -3.22 10.34
CA PRO A 973 7.92 -2.02 10.81
C PRO A 973 6.85 -1.50 9.83
N CYS A 974 7.15 -1.38 8.52
CA CYS A 974 6.13 -0.99 7.51
C CYS A 974 4.98 -1.99 7.46
N HIS A 975 5.27 -3.29 7.54
CA HIS A 975 4.22 -4.30 7.43
C HIS A 975 3.34 -4.39 8.69
N TYR A 976 3.89 -4.06 9.86
CA TYR A 976 3.11 -3.86 11.08
C TYR A 976 2.24 -2.59 10.98
N ALA A 977 2.79 -1.45 10.53
CA ALA A 977 2.03 -0.22 10.31
C ALA A 977 0.87 -0.41 9.31
N HIS A 978 1.13 -1.13 8.21
CA HIS A 978 0.11 -1.54 7.25
C HIS A 978 -1.03 -2.34 7.90
N LYS A 979 -0.70 -3.30 8.78
CA LYS A 979 -1.69 -4.16 9.45
C LYS A 979 -2.55 -3.36 10.44
N LEU A 980 -1.94 -2.47 11.21
CA LEU A 980 -2.64 -1.55 12.11
C LEU A 980 -3.59 -0.62 11.33
N ALA A 981 -3.07 0.11 10.34
CA ALA A 981 -3.84 1.02 9.49
C ALA A 981 -5.01 0.31 8.79
N TYR A 982 -4.78 -0.90 8.28
CA TYR A 982 -5.81 -1.72 7.66
C TYR A 982 -6.89 -2.16 8.67
N LEU A 983 -6.54 -2.67 9.86
CA LEU A 983 -7.51 -3.07 10.87
C LEU A 983 -8.40 -1.89 11.31
N VAL A 984 -7.77 -0.76 11.61
CA VAL A 984 -8.47 0.45 12.04
C VAL A 984 -9.37 0.96 10.91
N GLY A 985 -8.84 1.08 9.69
CA GLY A 985 -9.56 1.62 8.54
C GLY A 985 -10.68 0.73 8.01
N GLN A 986 -10.56 -0.61 8.09
CA GLN A 986 -11.57 -1.55 7.60
C GLN A 986 -12.60 -1.98 8.65
N SER A 987 -12.28 -2.00 9.94
CA SER A 987 -13.11 -2.67 10.95
C SER A 987 -13.47 -1.79 12.16
N LEU A 988 -12.48 -1.09 12.74
CA LEU A 988 -12.69 -0.35 13.98
C LEU A 988 -13.36 1.01 13.71
N HIS A 989 -12.83 1.75 12.72
CA HIS A 989 -13.19 3.12 12.32
C HIS A 989 -12.95 4.21 13.39
N GLN A 990 -12.27 3.86 14.48
CA GLN A 990 -11.86 4.71 15.60
C GLN A 990 -10.49 4.24 16.11
N GLN A 991 -9.74 5.11 16.78
CA GLN A 991 -8.44 4.76 17.37
C GLN A 991 -8.61 3.64 18.42
N PRO A 992 -7.74 2.61 18.41
CA PRO A 992 -7.68 1.60 19.48
C PRO A 992 -7.31 2.21 20.84
N HIS A 993 -7.67 1.54 21.92
CA HIS A 993 -7.34 1.95 23.28
C HIS A 993 -5.84 1.87 23.56
N GLU A 994 -5.29 2.88 24.26
CA GLU A 994 -3.83 3.05 24.48
C GLU A 994 -3.17 1.85 25.15
N SER A 995 -3.88 1.14 26.05
CA SER A 995 -3.34 -0.05 26.74
C SER A 995 -2.90 -1.19 25.80
N LEU A 996 -3.40 -1.22 24.56
CA LEU A 996 -2.99 -2.21 23.55
C LEU A 996 -1.73 -1.78 22.77
N SER A 997 -1.33 -0.51 22.83
CA SER A 997 -0.27 0.10 22.01
C SER A 997 1.09 -0.61 22.11
N LYS A 998 1.44 -1.15 23.28
CA LYS A 998 2.71 -1.87 23.54
C LYS A 998 2.70 -3.34 23.05
N SER A 999 1.74 -3.75 22.21
CA SER A 999 1.52 -5.13 21.77
C SER A 999 1.16 -5.25 20.28
N LEU A 1000 1.38 -6.43 19.68
CA LEU A 1000 1.02 -6.71 18.28
C LEU A 1000 -0.43 -7.19 18.14
N PHE A 1001 -1.38 -6.54 18.83
CA PHE A 1001 -2.81 -6.94 18.92
C PHE A 1001 -3.53 -7.05 17.56
N TYR A 1002 -3.01 -6.34 16.54
CA TYR A 1002 -3.59 -6.17 15.20
C TYR A 1002 -3.18 -7.23 14.15
N LEU A 1003 -2.50 -8.31 14.56
CA LEU A 1003 -2.07 -9.42 13.67
C LEU A 1003 -3.16 -10.43 13.28
#